data_AF-A0A8H5YDD4-F1
#
_entry.id   AF-A0A8H5YDD4-F1
#
_cell.length_a   1.000
_cell.length_b   1.000
_cell.length_c   1.000
_cell.angle_alpha   90.00
_cell.angle_beta   90.00
_cell.angle_gamma   90.00
#
_symmetry.space_group_name_H-M   'P 1'
#
loop_
_entity.id
_entity.type
_entity.pdbx_description
1 polymer ?
#
loop_
_entity_poly.entity_id
_entity_poly.type
_entity_poly.pdbx_seq_one_letter_code
_entity_poly.pdbx_strand_id
1 'polypeptide(L)'
;MSLRILASSLLGLSATLASASPDDEQRPLGDYHRICPDYTRYAAYPHRPFSTGPRELPYQRPSTKCRTFQSDAIEKVIEDVTSRMKDPDLARLFENAFPSTTDTTVKFHTKGKEDTGFFRMGSFGGFHDEGAWQGPQSFIITGDIIAEWLRDSTNQLRPYQPLAKKDPAIHTLLLGAINTQAEYVIESPYCNAFQPPPISDLPLSSNGQEDNVHPAYEPQAVFECKYELDSLAHFLALGNDFHDHTGSTEFLTKRWYRAVETLLNVLTEQSKSTFDPKTGEFQRNEYTFSRRTDIGTETLNLKGVGNPLNWGTGLVRSAFRPSDDATILGFFIPANAQMSVELKRASKILTKAGKTTLAQKLETWSVRLREGIMEHGVVKHKKYGDVFAYEVDGYGSSILMDDANYPSLLALPLMGFCEVNDPIYQNTRKMLLEKSGNPYYLEGNAFKGIGGPHIGLRNAWPMSLLIEARTSDDDKEIKECIELVLDSARLGLVHESIDVQHITQYTRSWFAWANGVFASTILDLAKRKPHLIFGEGAAPHCPSTPSSLSSPSYIHTAKMTTKPTHASEFPSNPQSGNHQINLIRGWPNPGLLPVDLLSAAAQRNLSDPAIYVPALQYGPDSGYQPLREALATWLSEHYRVERDPNRICISGGASQNVACILQSFTDPNVTQAVWCISPSYHLVFQIFRDNGFEGRLRATPEDEEGVDIEALEAKLAEFEKHAPEAKAPVSDAGKYRKHYRHVIYAVPTCSNPSGKTMSLRRREALVQLARKYDALIICDDVYDFLQWRIDSDPRKISSSLSPNEHPEMLLPRLCDIDLAMGRADNDPHGFGHAVSNGSFSKLTGPGMRTGWLEGSPAFAFGLAQTGATKSGGSPSQFSASVMADLVQSGALQERLATTLRPQLQHRHRIMMQAIHKHLEPLNVGIRDAGLVNGSVYGGYFVWLTLEEGISAKLVSEVTMTEENLVVGNGTMFQVPGDEASVYLDNAVRLTFAYVPEEDLVEGVERLSKVLRRIKADPEKYKALAGTTTDSDIIDANK
;
A
#
# COMPACT_ATOMS: atom_id res chain seq x y z
N MET A 1 -0.44 59.04 13.16
CA MET A 1 -1.78 59.53 12.77
C MET A 1 -2.24 58.68 11.59
N SER A 2 -3.06 57.63 11.78
CA SER A 2 -4.53 57.69 11.98
C SER A 2 -5.21 58.09 10.65
N LEU A 3 -6.09 57.35 9.96
CA LEU A 3 -7.23 56.46 10.26
C LEU A 3 -7.62 55.76 8.90
N ARG A 4 -7.98 54.46 8.76
CA ARG A 4 -9.32 53.81 8.91
C ARG A 4 -10.48 54.61 8.23
N ILE A 5 -11.45 54.09 7.44
CA ILE A 5 -12.27 52.86 7.54
C ILE A 5 -13.40 52.79 6.43
N LEU A 6 -13.88 51.57 6.07
CA LEU A 6 -15.24 51.09 5.56
C LEU A 6 -15.85 51.63 4.23
N ALA A 7 -16.68 50.92 3.41
CA ALA A 7 -17.15 49.52 3.27
C ALA A 7 -18.11 49.36 2.05
N SER A 8 -18.33 48.09 1.62
CA SER A 8 -19.55 47.47 0.98
C SER A 8 -20.02 47.98 -0.41
N SER A 9 -20.09 47.22 -1.53
CA SER A 9 -20.70 45.90 -1.91
C SER A 9 -21.90 46.10 -2.86
N LEU A 10 -21.84 45.55 -4.10
CA LEU A 10 -22.86 44.72 -4.80
C LEU A 10 -22.85 44.82 -6.35
N LEU A 11 -22.69 43.64 -6.96
CA LEU A 11 -23.31 43.07 -8.19
C LEU A 11 -23.10 43.69 -9.58
N GLY A 12 -22.64 42.81 -10.49
CA GLY A 12 -22.78 42.94 -11.95
C GLY A 12 -22.18 41.74 -12.69
N LEU A 13 -22.96 40.66 -12.85
CA LEU A 13 -22.64 39.49 -13.66
C LEU A 13 -22.45 39.85 -15.15
N SER A 14 -21.37 39.40 -15.74
CA SER A 14 -21.29 39.10 -17.18
C SER A 14 -20.53 37.79 -17.38
N ALA A 15 -21.28 36.77 -17.77
CA ALA A 15 -20.75 35.49 -18.19
C ALA A 15 -20.10 35.64 -19.57
N THR A 16 -18.78 35.47 -19.64
CA THR A 16 -18.07 35.15 -20.88
C THR A 16 -17.77 33.66 -20.90
N LEU A 17 -18.40 32.99 -21.86
CA LEU A 17 -18.06 31.65 -22.33
C LEU A 17 -16.56 31.59 -22.64
N ALA A 18 -15.80 30.84 -21.83
CA ALA A 18 -14.44 30.46 -22.18
C ALA A 18 -14.52 29.26 -23.13
N SER A 19 -14.28 29.53 -24.42
CA SER A 19 -13.96 28.52 -25.42
C SER A 19 -12.68 27.80 -25.04
N ALA A 20 -12.67 26.46 -25.17
CA ALA A 20 -11.45 25.65 -25.07
C ALA A 20 -10.40 26.18 -26.07
N SER A 21 -9.21 26.48 -25.56
CA SER A 21 -8.04 26.80 -26.38
C SER A 21 -7.45 25.51 -26.96
N PRO A 22 -6.96 25.48 -28.22
CA PRO A 22 -6.30 24.30 -28.80
C PRO A 22 -4.89 24.01 -28.25
N ASP A 23 -4.35 24.86 -27.36
CA ASP A 23 -2.94 24.88 -26.96
C ASP A 23 -2.69 24.41 -25.51
N ASP A 24 -3.52 23.52 -24.94
CA ASP A 24 -3.16 22.86 -23.67
C ASP A 24 -2.04 21.83 -23.93
N GLU A 25 -0.80 22.30 -23.82
CA GLU A 25 0.41 21.48 -23.82
C GLU A 25 0.30 20.35 -22.78
N GLN A 26 0.26 19.11 -23.25
CA GLN A 26 0.47 17.92 -22.44
C GLN A 26 1.92 17.89 -21.92
N ARG A 27 2.15 18.55 -20.79
CA ARG A 27 3.44 18.54 -20.09
C ARG A 27 3.56 17.27 -19.24
N PRO A 28 4.79 16.73 -19.02
CA PRO A 28 5.04 15.71 -18.00
C PRO A 28 4.45 16.19 -16.66
N LEU A 29 3.77 15.28 -15.96
CA LEU A 29 3.04 15.55 -14.72
C LEU A 29 3.93 16.29 -13.69
N GLY A 30 3.82 17.62 -13.67
CA GLY A 30 4.52 18.49 -12.73
C GLY A 30 3.86 18.45 -11.35
N ASP A 31 4.67 18.19 -10.34
CA ASP A 31 4.46 18.43 -8.90
C ASP A 31 3.32 17.70 -8.15
N TYR A 32 2.44 16.94 -8.82
CA TYR A 32 1.40 16.12 -8.15
C TYR A 32 1.87 14.71 -7.73
N HIS A 33 3.01 14.24 -8.24
CA HIS A 33 3.50 12.87 -8.01
C HIS A 33 3.74 12.52 -6.54
N ARG A 34 3.97 13.50 -5.65
CA ARG A 34 4.19 13.26 -4.22
C ARG A 34 2.92 12.87 -3.45
N ILE A 35 1.74 13.11 -4.02
CA ILE A 35 0.42 12.87 -3.38
C ILE A 35 -0.28 11.63 -3.97
N CYS A 36 0.16 11.18 -5.15
CA CYS A 36 -0.43 10.02 -5.81
C CYS A 36 0.02 8.72 -5.13
N PRO A 37 -0.92 7.83 -4.76
CA PRO A 37 -0.57 6.58 -4.12
C PRO A 37 0.25 5.70 -5.07
N ASP A 38 1.19 4.94 -4.50
CA ASP A 38 1.82 3.84 -5.22
C ASP A 38 0.74 2.87 -5.67
N TYR A 39 0.59 2.70 -6.99
CA TYR A 39 -0.52 1.94 -7.52
C TYR A 39 -0.40 0.42 -7.26
N THR A 40 0.81 -0.10 -7.06
CA THR A 40 1.04 -1.49 -6.61
C THR A 40 0.31 -1.75 -5.30
N ARG A 41 0.39 -0.79 -4.38
CA ARG A 41 -0.28 -0.86 -3.08
C ARG A 41 -1.75 -0.50 -3.19
N TYR A 42 -2.08 0.51 -3.98
CA TYR A 42 -3.46 0.92 -4.22
C TYR A 42 -4.31 -0.27 -4.73
N ALA A 43 -3.84 -0.97 -5.75
CA ALA A 43 -4.54 -2.10 -6.36
C ALA A 43 -4.73 -3.30 -5.42
N ALA A 44 -3.97 -3.41 -4.32
CA ALA A 44 -4.05 -4.51 -3.37
C ALA A 44 -5.23 -4.39 -2.38
N TYR A 45 -5.96 -3.27 -2.38
CA TYR A 45 -7.06 -3.02 -1.44
C TYR A 45 -8.34 -2.59 -2.16
N PRO A 46 -9.52 -2.94 -1.63
CA PRO A 46 -10.79 -2.50 -2.19
C PRO A 46 -11.09 -1.03 -1.87
N HIS A 47 -11.42 -0.22 -2.89
CA HIS A 47 -11.85 1.18 -2.70
C HIS A 47 -13.32 1.40 -3.04
N ARG A 48 -13.94 2.31 -2.30
CA ARG A 48 -15.29 2.79 -2.59
C ARG A 48 -15.27 3.82 -3.73
N PRO A 49 -16.37 3.99 -4.48
CA PRO A 49 -17.64 3.27 -4.34
C PRO A 49 -17.60 1.86 -4.94
N PHE A 50 -18.21 0.90 -4.25
CA PHE A 50 -18.46 -0.43 -4.79
C PHE A 50 -19.53 -0.38 -5.90
N SER A 51 -19.51 -1.32 -6.84
CA SER A 51 -20.63 -1.54 -7.75
C SER A 51 -21.90 -1.96 -6.99
N THR A 52 -23.05 -1.78 -7.63
CA THR A 52 -24.37 -2.16 -7.08
C THR A 52 -24.76 -3.60 -7.41
N GLY A 53 -23.89 -4.34 -8.11
CA GLY A 53 -24.10 -5.75 -8.44
C GLY A 53 -23.81 -6.66 -7.23
N PRO A 54 -24.17 -7.95 -7.32
CA PRO A 54 -24.06 -8.91 -6.22
C PRO A 54 -22.62 -9.13 -5.72
N ARG A 55 -21.60 -8.83 -6.53
CA ARG A 55 -20.18 -9.00 -6.15
C ARG A 55 -19.60 -7.77 -5.46
N GLU A 56 -20.29 -6.63 -5.51
CA GLU A 56 -19.84 -5.37 -4.92
C GLU A 56 -18.38 -5.03 -5.28
N LEU A 57 -18.01 -5.16 -6.56
CA LEU A 57 -16.64 -4.90 -7.01
C LEU A 57 -16.18 -3.47 -6.67
N PRO A 58 -14.97 -3.29 -6.12
CA PRO A 58 -14.45 -1.99 -5.75
C PRO A 58 -14.08 -1.15 -6.98
N TYR A 59 -14.03 0.16 -6.77
CA TYR A 59 -13.42 1.10 -7.71
C TYR A 59 -11.89 0.99 -7.60
N GLN A 60 -11.19 1.03 -8.74
CA GLN A 60 -9.73 0.90 -8.77
C GLN A 60 -9.01 1.93 -9.62
N ARG A 61 -9.71 2.88 -10.24
CA ARG A 61 -9.01 3.93 -10.98
C ARG A 61 -8.40 4.94 -10.00
N PRO A 62 -7.15 5.40 -10.22
CA PRO A 62 -6.60 6.52 -9.48
C PRO A 62 -7.48 7.76 -9.60
N SER A 63 -7.31 8.69 -8.65
CA SER A 63 -7.86 10.04 -8.81
C SER A 63 -7.41 10.62 -10.16
N THR A 64 -8.25 11.44 -10.79
CA THR A 64 -7.98 11.98 -12.13
C THR A 64 -6.59 12.63 -12.22
N LYS A 65 -6.17 13.37 -11.19
CA LYS A 65 -4.85 14.02 -11.11
C LYS A 65 -3.65 13.06 -11.04
N CYS A 66 -3.89 11.80 -10.69
CA CYS A 66 -2.88 10.76 -10.58
C CYS A 66 -2.81 9.82 -11.78
N ARG A 67 -3.70 10.01 -12.76
CA ARG A 67 -3.69 9.23 -13.99
C ARG A 67 -2.50 9.64 -14.84
N THR A 68 -1.70 8.66 -15.24
CA THR A 68 -0.43 8.90 -15.95
C THR A 68 -0.60 9.40 -17.39
N PHE A 69 -1.77 9.17 -17.98
CA PHE A 69 -2.16 9.62 -19.31
C PHE A 69 -3.69 9.79 -19.34
N GLN A 70 -4.17 10.87 -19.96
CA GLN A 70 -5.60 11.19 -20.02
C GLN A 70 -6.05 11.38 -21.47
N SER A 71 -7.25 10.90 -21.77
CA SER A 71 -7.91 11.06 -23.07
C SER A 71 -9.43 11.07 -22.89
N ASP A 72 -10.09 12.08 -23.46
CA ASP A 72 -11.55 12.16 -23.49
C ASP A 72 -12.16 11.03 -24.31
N ALA A 73 -11.46 10.52 -25.33
CA ALA A 73 -11.92 9.39 -26.11
C ALA A 73 -11.98 8.11 -25.27
N ILE A 74 -11.05 7.91 -24.33
CA ILE A 74 -11.08 6.80 -23.38
C ILE A 74 -12.27 6.93 -22.42
N GLU A 75 -12.47 8.09 -21.80
CA GLU A 75 -13.62 8.31 -20.89
C GLU A 75 -14.96 8.11 -21.61
N LYS A 76 -15.05 8.56 -22.86
CA LYS A 76 -16.26 8.36 -23.67
C LYS A 76 -16.54 6.89 -23.96
N VAL A 77 -15.52 6.08 -24.26
CA VAL A 77 -15.71 4.63 -24.44
C VAL A 77 -16.18 3.99 -23.13
N ILE A 78 -15.62 4.40 -22.00
CA ILE A 78 -16.07 3.92 -20.67
C ILE A 78 -17.55 4.24 -20.49
N GLU A 79 -17.96 5.49 -20.70
CA GLU A 79 -19.36 5.90 -20.57
C GLU A 79 -20.28 5.15 -21.55
N ASP A 80 -19.93 5.13 -22.84
CA ASP A 80 -20.72 4.49 -23.90
C ASP A 80 -20.91 2.98 -23.67
N VAL A 81 -19.92 2.29 -23.12
CA VAL A 81 -19.97 0.85 -22.86
C VAL A 81 -20.67 0.56 -21.53
N THR A 82 -20.24 1.20 -20.44
CA THR A 82 -20.74 0.91 -19.09
C THR A 82 -22.20 1.33 -18.89
N SER A 83 -22.65 2.43 -19.49
CA SER A 83 -24.04 2.90 -19.39
C SER A 83 -25.06 1.93 -19.99
N ARG A 84 -24.60 1.02 -20.86
CA ARG A 84 -25.43 0.03 -21.56
C ARG A 84 -25.32 -1.38 -20.98
N MET A 85 -24.34 -1.62 -20.11
CA MET A 85 -24.14 -2.93 -19.48
C MET A 85 -25.23 -3.20 -18.45
N LYS A 86 -25.81 -4.40 -18.51
CA LYS A 86 -26.85 -4.81 -17.55
C LYS A 86 -26.28 -5.27 -16.22
N ASP A 87 -25.10 -5.87 -16.24
CA ASP A 87 -24.40 -6.32 -15.04
C ASP A 87 -23.53 -5.16 -14.48
N PRO A 88 -23.88 -4.59 -13.32
CA PRO A 88 -23.11 -3.49 -12.74
C PRO A 88 -21.69 -3.88 -12.29
N ASP A 89 -21.46 -5.15 -11.95
CA ASP A 89 -20.12 -5.64 -11.58
C ASP A 89 -19.24 -5.72 -12.82
N LEU A 90 -19.77 -6.25 -13.93
CA LEU A 90 -19.07 -6.25 -15.21
C LEU A 90 -18.76 -4.81 -15.69
N ALA A 91 -19.71 -3.89 -15.52
CA ALA A 91 -19.51 -2.48 -15.81
C ALA A 91 -18.37 -1.87 -14.97
N ARG A 92 -18.35 -2.16 -13.66
CA ARG A 92 -17.27 -1.69 -12.77
C ARG A 92 -15.91 -2.28 -13.14
N LEU A 93 -15.84 -3.57 -13.44
CA LEU A 93 -14.57 -4.19 -13.85
C LEU A 93 -14.08 -3.61 -15.17
N PHE A 94 -14.98 -3.35 -16.14
CA PHE A 94 -14.61 -2.67 -17.39
C PHE A 94 -14.13 -1.23 -17.16
N GLU A 95 -14.83 -0.46 -16.32
CA GLU A 95 -14.43 0.89 -15.94
C GLU A 95 -13.03 0.93 -15.31
N ASN A 96 -12.71 -0.03 -14.46
CA ASN A 96 -11.39 -0.13 -13.84
C ASN A 96 -10.31 -0.63 -14.81
N ALA A 97 -10.61 -1.66 -15.60
CA ALA A 97 -9.63 -2.39 -16.39
C ALA A 97 -9.29 -1.70 -17.72
N PHE A 98 -10.29 -1.14 -18.43
CA PHE A 98 -10.08 -0.52 -19.74
C PHE A 98 -9.04 0.60 -19.73
N PRO A 99 -9.06 1.56 -18.78
CA PRO A 99 -8.05 2.62 -18.71
C PRO A 99 -6.85 2.26 -17.82
N SER A 100 -6.73 1.02 -17.31
CA SER A 100 -5.71 0.68 -16.30
C SER A 100 -4.28 1.03 -16.76
N THR A 101 -3.96 0.76 -18.03
CA THR A 101 -2.67 1.16 -18.64
C THR A 101 -2.48 2.67 -18.66
N THR A 102 -3.42 3.44 -19.21
CA THR A 102 -3.29 4.90 -19.31
C THR A 102 -3.32 5.58 -17.96
N ASP A 103 -4.09 5.04 -17.02
CA ASP A 103 -4.19 5.57 -15.68
C ASP A 103 -2.89 5.33 -14.88
N THR A 104 -2.12 4.28 -15.15
CA THR A 104 -1.09 3.82 -14.19
C THR A 104 0.29 3.45 -14.74
N THR A 105 0.39 3.04 -16.01
CA THR A 105 1.62 2.44 -16.56
C THR A 105 2.33 3.25 -17.63
N VAL A 106 1.73 4.33 -18.15
CA VAL A 106 2.41 5.27 -19.06
C VAL A 106 3.38 6.14 -18.25
N LYS A 107 4.56 5.61 -17.92
CA LYS A 107 5.49 6.30 -17.00
C LYS A 107 6.24 7.45 -17.65
N PHE A 108 6.42 7.41 -18.95
CA PHE A 108 6.98 8.52 -19.69
C PHE A 108 6.33 8.60 -21.07
N HIS A 109 6.01 9.82 -21.50
CA HIS A 109 5.52 10.11 -22.83
C HIS A 109 6.01 11.50 -23.26
N THR A 110 6.53 11.61 -24.47
CA THR A 110 6.94 12.88 -25.08
C THR A 110 6.53 12.91 -26.56
N LYS A 111 6.30 14.10 -27.12
CA LYS A 111 6.08 14.29 -28.57
C LYS A 111 7.39 14.48 -29.34
N GLY A 112 8.53 14.64 -28.64
CA GLY A 112 9.86 14.78 -29.23
C GLY A 112 10.88 15.45 -28.32
N LYS A 113 12.13 15.59 -28.78
CA LYS A 113 13.22 16.21 -27.98
C LYS A 113 12.94 17.67 -27.58
N GLU A 114 12.20 18.42 -28.40
CA GLU A 114 11.86 19.81 -28.13
C GLU A 114 10.89 19.98 -26.95
N ASP A 115 10.14 18.93 -26.60
CA ASP A 115 9.26 18.87 -25.41
C ASP A 115 10.01 18.58 -24.10
N THR A 116 11.33 18.40 -24.16
CA THR A 116 12.17 18.07 -23.00
C THR A 116 13.13 19.21 -22.69
N GLY A 117 13.01 19.81 -21.50
CA GLY A 117 13.84 20.95 -21.06
C GLY A 117 15.32 20.61 -20.77
N PHE A 118 15.83 19.47 -21.24
CA PHE A 118 17.10 18.90 -20.83
C PHE A 118 18.09 18.74 -21.99
N PHE A 119 19.16 19.54 -21.96
CA PHE A 119 20.38 19.30 -22.73
C PHE A 119 21.34 18.47 -21.86
N ARG A 120 21.60 17.21 -22.22
CA ARG A 120 22.66 16.43 -21.56
C ARG A 120 24.01 16.73 -22.24
N MET A 121 24.93 17.27 -21.45
CA MET A 121 26.33 17.48 -21.82
C MET A 121 27.00 16.10 -22.00
N GLY A 122 27.77 15.95 -23.08
CA GLY A 122 28.12 14.68 -23.73
C GLY A 122 28.61 13.54 -22.85
N SER A 123 28.19 12.33 -23.22
CA SER A 123 28.78 11.08 -22.72
C SER A 123 30.23 10.97 -23.20
N PHE A 124 31.13 10.67 -22.27
CA PHE A 124 32.54 10.42 -22.57
C PHE A 124 32.67 9.09 -23.33
N GLY A 125 33.00 9.17 -24.62
CA GLY A 125 33.64 8.10 -25.40
C GLY A 125 32.72 6.99 -25.93
N GLY A 126 32.02 7.25 -27.03
CA GLY A 126 31.36 6.23 -27.86
C GLY A 126 30.78 6.88 -29.11
N PHE A 127 30.93 6.25 -30.27
CA PHE A 127 30.61 6.75 -31.62
C PHE A 127 29.35 7.64 -31.70
N HIS A 128 29.44 8.76 -32.45
CA HIS A 128 28.25 9.50 -32.89
C HIS A 128 27.31 8.55 -33.66
N ASP A 129 26.19 8.13 -33.06
CA ASP A 129 25.13 7.40 -33.78
C ASP A 129 24.37 8.41 -34.65
N GLU A 130 24.81 8.55 -35.91
CA GLU A 130 24.10 9.30 -36.95
C GLU A 130 22.70 8.68 -37.16
N GLY A 131 21.73 9.07 -36.32
CA GLY A 131 20.36 8.61 -36.43
C GLY A 131 19.56 8.46 -35.14
N ALA A 132 20.11 8.79 -33.96
CA ALA A 132 19.35 8.71 -32.70
C ALA A 132 17.97 9.38 -32.81
N TRP A 133 16.90 8.63 -32.50
CA TRP A 133 15.52 9.09 -32.64
C TRP A 133 15.24 10.34 -31.80
N GLN A 134 14.44 11.26 -32.35
CA GLN A 134 14.14 12.56 -31.72
C GLN A 134 12.64 12.91 -31.69
N GLY A 135 11.79 12.07 -32.29
CA GLY A 135 10.34 12.25 -32.29
C GLY A 135 9.69 11.63 -31.05
N PRO A 136 8.38 11.33 -31.10
CA PRO A 136 7.66 10.81 -29.95
C PRO A 136 8.29 9.55 -29.36
N GLN A 137 8.28 9.44 -28.03
CA GLN A 137 8.66 8.24 -27.28
C GLN A 137 7.68 8.04 -26.14
N SER A 138 7.33 6.78 -25.89
CA SER A 138 6.46 6.37 -24.78
C SER A 138 7.09 5.17 -24.09
N PHE A 139 7.16 5.19 -22.77
CA PHE A 139 7.68 4.09 -21.94
C PHE A 139 6.55 3.55 -21.08
N ILE A 140 6.20 2.28 -21.32
CA ILE A 140 5.03 1.64 -20.74
C ILE A 140 5.47 0.48 -19.86
N ILE A 141 5.27 0.61 -18.55
CA ILE A 141 5.67 -0.43 -17.61
C ILE A 141 4.61 -1.54 -17.52
N THR A 142 5.01 -2.74 -17.10
CA THR A 142 4.10 -3.89 -16.95
C THR A 142 3.09 -3.70 -15.80
N GLY A 143 3.51 -2.95 -14.78
CA GLY A 143 2.74 -2.66 -13.58
C GLY A 143 3.68 -2.40 -12.40
N ASP A 144 3.78 -3.37 -11.50
CA ASP A 144 4.56 -3.36 -10.27
C ASP A 144 6.09 -3.25 -10.43
N ILE A 145 6.61 -3.25 -11.66
CA ILE A 145 8.03 -3.17 -11.98
C ILE A 145 8.28 -1.99 -12.93
N ILE A 146 9.28 -1.14 -12.63
CA ILE A 146 9.68 -0.04 -13.53
C ILE A 146 10.61 -0.59 -14.62
N ALA A 147 10.03 -1.36 -15.53
CA ALA A 147 10.65 -1.90 -16.74
C ALA A 147 9.57 -2.17 -17.80
N GLU A 148 9.96 -2.11 -19.07
CA GLU A 148 9.05 -2.34 -20.20
C GLU A 148 9.37 -3.68 -20.88
N TRP A 149 8.38 -4.57 -20.91
CA TRP A 149 8.41 -5.75 -21.78
C TRP A 149 7.76 -5.40 -23.12
N LEU A 150 8.40 -5.79 -24.23
CA LEU A 150 7.87 -5.55 -25.58
C LEU A 150 6.48 -6.20 -25.78
N ARG A 151 6.31 -7.40 -25.19
CA ARG A 151 5.03 -8.13 -25.17
C ARG A 151 3.96 -7.36 -24.41
N ASP A 152 4.22 -7.04 -23.15
CA ASP A 152 3.26 -6.43 -22.25
C ASP A 152 2.82 -5.06 -22.76
N SER A 153 3.76 -4.17 -23.12
CA SER A 153 3.42 -2.82 -23.59
C SER A 153 2.57 -2.85 -24.85
N THR A 154 2.83 -3.80 -25.76
CA THR A 154 2.00 -4.00 -26.97
C THR A 154 0.57 -4.42 -26.61
N ASN A 155 0.41 -5.42 -25.73
CA ASN A 155 -0.90 -5.92 -25.35
C ASN A 155 -1.69 -4.93 -24.47
N GLN A 156 -0.99 -4.18 -23.62
CA GLN A 156 -1.55 -3.10 -22.80
C GLN A 156 -2.13 -1.96 -23.65
N LEU A 157 -1.52 -1.68 -24.81
CA LEU A 157 -1.92 -0.58 -25.70
C LEU A 157 -2.96 -0.98 -26.76
N ARG A 158 -3.11 -2.28 -27.03
CA ARG A 158 -4.03 -2.80 -28.06
C ARG A 158 -5.49 -2.30 -27.93
N PRO A 159 -6.11 -2.18 -26.74
CA PRO A 159 -7.48 -1.65 -26.61
C PRO A 159 -7.66 -0.22 -27.13
N TYR A 160 -6.59 0.58 -27.21
CA TYR A 160 -6.67 1.99 -27.58
C TYR A 160 -6.38 2.24 -29.07
N GLN A 161 -5.86 1.25 -29.80
CA GLN A 161 -5.57 1.36 -31.24
C GLN A 161 -6.75 1.90 -32.07
N PRO A 162 -8.01 1.48 -31.86
CA PRO A 162 -9.16 2.03 -32.61
C PRO A 162 -9.42 3.52 -32.38
N LEU A 163 -8.92 4.10 -31.29
CA LEU A 163 -9.12 5.51 -30.92
C LEU A 163 -8.09 6.43 -31.57
N ALA A 164 -6.91 5.88 -31.92
CA ALA A 164 -5.77 6.62 -32.45
C ALA A 164 -6.08 7.48 -33.68
N LYS A 165 -7.01 7.06 -34.53
CA LYS A 165 -7.39 7.84 -35.73
C LYS A 165 -8.10 9.16 -35.40
N LYS A 166 -8.76 9.24 -34.25
CA LYS A 166 -9.61 10.37 -33.85
C LYS A 166 -9.05 11.18 -32.69
N ASP A 167 -8.21 10.56 -31.87
CA ASP A 167 -7.57 11.19 -30.72
C ASP A 167 -6.06 11.36 -31.00
N PRO A 168 -5.59 12.60 -31.27
CA PRO A 168 -4.19 12.88 -31.54
C PRO A 168 -3.24 12.54 -30.38
N ALA A 169 -3.71 12.58 -29.13
CA ALA A 169 -2.88 12.21 -27.99
C ALA A 169 -2.65 10.70 -27.98
N ILE A 170 -3.70 9.90 -28.17
CA ILE A 170 -3.56 8.43 -28.31
C ILE A 170 -2.71 8.08 -29.53
N HIS A 171 -2.90 8.77 -30.65
CA HIS A 171 -2.08 8.60 -31.85
C HIS A 171 -0.59 8.76 -31.53
N THR A 172 -0.25 9.84 -30.84
CA THR A 172 1.14 10.18 -30.48
C THR A 172 1.70 9.22 -29.43
N LEU A 173 0.89 8.78 -28.46
CA LEU A 173 1.25 7.76 -27.47
C LEU A 173 1.67 6.45 -28.15
N LEU A 174 0.85 5.95 -29.08
CA LEU A 174 1.10 4.69 -29.79
C LEU A 174 2.29 4.81 -30.73
N LEU A 175 2.40 5.92 -31.48
CA LEU A 175 3.57 6.20 -32.31
C LEU A 175 4.85 6.25 -31.45
N GLY A 176 4.77 6.89 -30.28
CA GLY A 176 5.87 6.94 -29.32
C GLY A 176 6.28 5.56 -28.82
N ALA A 177 5.33 4.67 -28.51
CA ALA A 177 5.62 3.31 -28.08
C ALA A 177 6.30 2.49 -29.19
N ILE A 178 5.85 2.61 -30.44
CA ILE A 178 6.49 1.92 -31.59
C ILE A 178 7.95 2.37 -31.74
N ASN A 179 8.20 3.68 -31.61
CA ASN A 179 9.56 4.20 -31.73
C ASN A 179 10.44 3.79 -30.55
N THR A 180 9.91 3.78 -29.31
CA THR A 180 10.65 3.28 -28.15
C THR A 180 11.04 1.80 -28.34
N GLN A 181 10.09 0.94 -28.73
CA GLN A 181 10.38 -0.47 -28.99
C GLN A 181 11.37 -0.66 -30.15
N ALA A 182 11.34 0.19 -31.19
CA ALA A 182 12.34 0.14 -32.25
C ALA A 182 13.76 0.39 -31.72
N GLU A 183 13.93 1.34 -30.79
CA GLU A 183 15.23 1.60 -30.16
C GLU A 183 15.70 0.40 -29.32
N TYR A 184 14.80 -0.21 -28.54
CA TYR A 184 15.10 -1.41 -27.76
C TYR A 184 15.52 -2.60 -28.61
N VAL A 185 14.82 -2.85 -29.73
CA VAL A 185 15.19 -3.91 -30.68
C VAL A 185 16.54 -3.64 -31.33
N ILE A 186 16.89 -2.38 -31.63
CA ILE A 186 18.22 -2.04 -32.18
C ILE A 186 19.32 -2.31 -31.15
N GLU A 187 19.08 -1.91 -29.91
CA GLU A 187 20.05 -1.97 -28.82
C GLU A 187 20.35 -3.39 -28.38
N SER A 188 19.32 -4.20 -28.14
CA SER A 188 19.48 -5.56 -27.60
C SER A 188 18.31 -6.47 -28.03
N PRO A 189 18.35 -7.00 -29.27
CA PRO A 189 17.21 -7.70 -29.88
C PRO A 189 16.92 -9.09 -29.29
N TYR A 190 17.78 -9.58 -28.41
CA TYR A 190 17.60 -10.85 -27.69
C TYR A 190 16.95 -10.68 -26.31
N CYS A 191 16.72 -9.46 -25.87
CA CYS A 191 16.21 -9.20 -24.53
C CYS A 191 14.69 -8.93 -24.55
N ASN A 192 13.98 -9.44 -23.54
CA ASN A 192 12.53 -9.29 -23.38
C ASN A 192 12.15 -7.97 -22.68
N ALA A 193 12.98 -7.49 -21.75
CA ALA A 193 12.65 -6.37 -20.86
C ALA A 193 13.70 -5.25 -20.83
N PHE A 194 13.26 -4.00 -20.85
CA PHE A 194 14.11 -2.83 -21.02
C PHE A 194 13.94 -1.80 -19.91
N GLN A 195 15.03 -1.08 -19.63
CA GLN A 195 15.08 0.05 -18.70
C GLN A 195 14.40 1.29 -19.33
N PRO A 196 14.03 2.30 -18.51
CA PRO A 196 13.51 3.55 -19.04
C PRO A 196 14.45 4.19 -20.08
N PRO A 197 13.91 4.80 -21.16
CA PRO A 197 14.75 5.43 -22.16
C PRO A 197 15.53 6.58 -21.51
N PRO A 198 16.81 6.84 -21.87
CA PRO A 198 17.64 7.83 -21.19
C PRO A 198 17.07 9.26 -21.14
N ILE A 199 16.18 9.60 -22.09
CA ILE A 199 15.51 10.91 -22.13
C ILE A 199 14.43 11.07 -21.05
N SER A 200 13.98 9.98 -20.43
CA SER A 200 12.90 10.00 -19.43
C SER A 200 13.34 10.51 -18.05
N ASP A 201 14.64 10.48 -17.77
CA ASP A 201 15.23 10.75 -16.43
C ASP A 201 14.62 9.90 -15.30
N LEU A 202 13.96 8.77 -15.66
CA LEU A 202 13.46 7.81 -14.69
C LEU A 202 14.61 6.95 -14.15
N PRO A 203 14.55 6.55 -12.86
CA PRO A 203 15.57 5.70 -12.27
C PRO A 203 15.58 4.31 -12.91
N LEU A 204 16.77 3.72 -13.00
CA LEU A 204 16.94 2.33 -13.42
C LEU A 204 16.49 1.37 -12.32
N SER A 205 15.95 0.22 -12.73
CA SER A 205 15.56 -0.86 -11.82
C SER A 205 16.59 -1.98 -11.83
N SER A 206 16.88 -2.58 -10.67
CA SER A 206 17.66 -3.82 -10.60
C SER A 206 16.72 -5.02 -10.66
N ASN A 207 17.06 -6.02 -11.47
CA ASN A 207 16.35 -7.30 -11.47
C ASN A 207 16.83 -8.26 -10.35
N GLY A 208 17.94 -7.94 -9.67
CA GLY A 208 18.51 -8.74 -8.58
C GLY A 208 19.04 -10.12 -8.98
N GLN A 209 19.17 -10.41 -10.28
CA GLN A 209 19.57 -11.72 -10.80
C GLN A 209 21.03 -11.73 -11.28
N GLU A 210 21.69 -12.89 -11.11
CA GLU A 210 23.03 -13.14 -11.64
C GLU A 210 22.92 -13.87 -13.00
N ASP A 211 22.78 -13.08 -14.07
CA ASP A 211 22.66 -13.58 -15.44
C ASP A 211 24.00 -13.57 -16.18
N ASN A 212 24.28 -14.65 -16.88
CA ASN A 212 25.37 -14.75 -17.83
C ASN A 212 24.79 -14.97 -19.23
N VAL A 213 24.87 -13.92 -20.05
CA VAL A 213 24.20 -13.83 -21.35
C VAL A 213 25.22 -13.53 -22.45
N HIS A 214 25.05 -14.17 -23.59
CA HIS A 214 25.73 -13.83 -24.83
C HIS A 214 24.68 -13.60 -25.92
N PRO A 215 24.79 -12.56 -26.76
CA PRO A 215 25.72 -11.43 -26.62
C PRO A 215 25.53 -10.69 -25.28
N ALA A 216 26.59 -10.05 -24.79
CA ALA A 216 26.47 -9.21 -23.60
C ALA A 216 25.57 -8.01 -23.91
N TYR A 217 24.75 -7.62 -22.94
CA TYR A 217 23.86 -6.46 -23.02
C TYR A 217 24.34 -5.35 -22.08
N GLU A 218 23.90 -4.11 -22.34
CA GLU A 218 24.15 -2.97 -21.46
C GLU A 218 23.11 -2.94 -20.33
N PRO A 219 23.48 -3.14 -19.05
CA PRO A 219 22.53 -3.17 -17.94
C PRO A 219 21.79 -1.85 -17.70
N GLN A 220 22.30 -0.73 -18.23
CA GLN A 220 21.58 0.55 -18.21
C GLN A 220 20.45 0.65 -19.24
N ALA A 221 20.44 -0.21 -20.27
CA ALA A 221 19.40 -0.25 -21.31
C ALA A 221 18.45 -1.43 -21.13
N VAL A 222 18.93 -2.55 -20.58
CA VAL A 222 18.19 -3.81 -20.46
C VAL A 222 17.91 -4.12 -18.99
N PHE A 223 16.66 -4.48 -18.70
CA PHE A 223 16.23 -4.94 -17.38
C PHE A 223 16.40 -6.46 -17.24
N GLU A 224 15.98 -7.22 -18.25
CA GLU A 224 16.14 -8.69 -18.30
C GLU A 224 16.38 -9.09 -19.76
N CYS A 225 17.24 -10.08 -19.96
CA CYS A 225 17.62 -10.54 -21.30
C CYS A 225 17.28 -12.01 -21.55
N LYS A 226 16.02 -12.41 -21.32
CA LYS A 226 15.49 -13.69 -21.74
C LYS A 226 15.02 -13.59 -23.20
N TYR A 227 15.57 -14.43 -24.08
CA TYR A 227 15.22 -14.39 -25.50
C TYR A 227 13.89 -15.08 -25.78
N GLU A 228 12.93 -14.26 -26.18
CA GLU A 228 11.57 -14.64 -26.51
C GLU A 228 11.25 -14.19 -27.94
N LEU A 229 10.95 -15.15 -28.81
CA LEU A 229 10.61 -14.85 -30.21
C LEU A 229 9.36 -13.97 -30.30
N ASP A 230 8.42 -14.11 -29.37
CA ASP A 230 7.21 -13.30 -29.32
C ASP A 230 7.48 -11.83 -28.97
N SER A 231 8.56 -11.49 -28.24
CA SER A 231 8.91 -10.10 -27.95
C SER A 231 9.16 -9.31 -29.25
N LEU A 232 9.87 -9.93 -30.21
CA LEU A 232 10.09 -9.36 -31.54
C LEU A 232 8.82 -9.38 -32.41
N ALA A 233 7.96 -10.40 -32.25
CA ALA A 233 6.69 -10.45 -32.96
C ALA A 233 5.74 -9.34 -32.49
N HIS A 234 5.72 -9.03 -31.19
CA HIS A 234 4.93 -7.95 -30.60
C HIS A 234 5.39 -6.57 -31.07
N PHE A 235 6.70 -6.35 -31.25
CA PHE A 235 7.21 -5.14 -31.90
C PHE A 235 6.60 -4.89 -33.28
N LEU A 236 6.52 -5.94 -34.12
CA LEU A 236 5.85 -5.82 -35.41
C LEU A 236 4.34 -5.63 -35.25
N ALA A 237 3.72 -6.37 -34.32
CA ALA A 237 2.28 -6.30 -34.07
C ALA A 237 1.83 -4.90 -33.67
N LEU A 238 2.59 -4.19 -32.82
CA LEU A 238 2.25 -2.84 -32.39
C LEU A 238 2.16 -1.86 -33.59
N GLY A 239 3.14 -1.92 -34.49
CA GLY A 239 3.16 -1.11 -35.71
C GLY A 239 2.10 -1.52 -36.73
N ASN A 240 1.87 -2.82 -36.90
CA ASN A 240 0.85 -3.34 -37.79
C ASN A 240 -0.56 -2.95 -37.31
N ASP A 241 -0.85 -3.10 -36.02
CA ASP A 241 -2.12 -2.71 -35.42
C ASP A 241 -2.36 -1.20 -35.54
N PHE A 242 -1.32 -0.39 -35.35
CA PHE A 242 -1.38 1.06 -35.53
C PHE A 242 -1.73 1.44 -36.97
N HIS A 243 -1.07 0.84 -37.96
CA HIS A 243 -1.37 1.08 -39.36
C HIS A 243 -2.79 0.65 -39.73
N ASP A 244 -3.24 -0.53 -39.27
CA ASP A 244 -4.55 -1.07 -39.62
C ASP A 244 -5.70 -0.18 -39.09
N HIS A 245 -5.53 0.48 -37.95
CA HIS A 245 -6.54 1.37 -37.37
C HIS A 245 -6.46 2.82 -37.85
N THR A 246 -5.26 3.32 -38.16
CA THR A 246 -5.05 4.75 -38.52
C THR A 246 -4.86 4.98 -40.01
N GLY A 247 -4.28 4.01 -40.72
CA GLY A 247 -3.71 4.15 -42.06
C GLY A 247 -2.35 4.88 -42.08
N SER A 248 -1.84 5.33 -40.92
CA SER A 248 -0.59 6.08 -40.83
C SER A 248 0.63 5.18 -41.08
N THR A 249 1.62 5.74 -41.75
CA THR A 249 2.94 5.13 -41.98
C THR A 249 4.06 5.92 -41.32
N GLU A 250 3.73 6.84 -40.39
CA GLU A 250 4.70 7.72 -39.73
C GLU A 250 5.77 6.94 -38.95
N PHE A 251 5.42 5.77 -38.42
CA PHE A 251 6.34 4.89 -37.71
C PHE A 251 7.40 4.23 -38.60
N LEU A 252 7.25 4.28 -39.94
CA LEU A 252 8.22 3.71 -40.90
C LEU A 252 9.46 4.61 -41.05
N THR A 253 10.16 4.80 -39.93
CA THR A 253 11.33 5.66 -39.79
C THR A 253 12.60 4.90 -40.15
N LYS A 254 13.72 5.61 -40.36
CA LYS A 254 15.04 4.97 -40.56
C LYS A 254 15.40 4.01 -39.41
N ARG A 255 15.04 4.37 -38.18
CA ARG A 255 15.26 3.54 -36.99
C ARG A 255 14.37 2.30 -37.01
N TRP A 256 13.09 2.45 -37.33
CA TRP A 256 12.21 1.28 -37.46
C TRP A 256 12.70 0.30 -38.53
N TYR A 257 13.18 0.78 -39.69
CA TYR A 257 13.79 -0.12 -40.69
C TYR A 257 15.04 -0.84 -40.16
N ARG A 258 15.90 -0.14 -39.42
CA ARG A 258 17.06 -0.74 -38.76
C ARG A 258 16.65 -1.80 -37.74
N ALA A 259 15.61 -1.55 -36.95
CA ALA A 259 15.05 -2.52 -36.00
C ALA A 259 14.53 -3.78 -36.72
N VAL A 260 13.84 -3.62 -37.85
CA VAL A 260 13.39 -4.76 -38.69
C VAL A 260 14.56 -5.54 -39.29
N GLU A 261 15.62 -4.86 -39.73
CA GLU A 261 16.84 -5.52 -40.20
C GLU A 261 17.54 -6.30 -39.06
N THR A 262 17.61 -5.72 -37.85
CA THR A 262 18.13 -6.40 -36.66
C THR A 262 17.28 -7.63 -36.31
N LEU A 263 15.96 -7.53 -36.34
CA LEU A 263 15.03 -8.64 -36.14
C LEU A 263 15.29 -9.76 -37.15
N LEU A 264 15.44 -9.43 -38.45
CA LEU A 264 15.73 -10.42 -39.49
C LEU A 264 17.08 -11.15 -39.27
N ASN A 265 18.07 -10.44 -38.73
CA ASN A 265 19.34 -11.06 -38.33
C ASN A 265 19.13 -12.07 -37.19
N VAL A 266 18.35 -11.71 -36.17
CA VAL A 266 17.99 -12.65 -35.09
C VAL A 266 17.25 -13.88 -35.64
N LEU A 267 16.25 -13.70 -36.52
CA LEU A 267 15.57 -14.85 -37.15
C LEU A 267 16.54 -15.76 -37.90
N THR A 268 17.51 -15.16 -38.60
CA THR A 268 18.54 -15.92 -39.32
C THR A 268 19.39 -16.74 -38.36
N GLU A 269 19.93 -16.11 -37.32
CA GLU A 269 20.79 -16.75 -36.32
C GLU A 269 20.06 -17.83 -35.54
N GLN A 270 18.84 -17.55 -35.08
CA GLN A 270 18.03 -18.46 -34.26
C GLN A 270 17.30 -19.54 -35.08
N SER A 271 17.41 -19.50 -36.41
CA SER A 271 16.99 -20.60 -37.28
C SER A 271 18.07 -21.65 -37.55
N LYS A 272 19.31 -21.42 -37.08
CA LYS A 272 20.40 -22.39 -37.24
C LYS A 272 20.19 -23.60 -36.34
N SER A 273 20.50 -24.78 -36.87
CA SER A 273 20.49 -26.04 -36.13
C SER A 273 21.66 -26.15 -35.16
N THR A 274 21.52 -26.99 -34.14
CA THR A 274 22.58 -27.25 -33.17
C THR A 274 23.80 -27.95 -33.78
N PHE A 275 23.59 -28.75 -34.82
CA PHE A 275 24.65 -29.43 -35.57
C PHE A 275 24.57 -29.05 -37.05
N ASP A 276 25.72 -28.89 -37.70
CA ASP A 276 25.78 -28.63 -39.14
C ASP A 276 25.25 -29.85 -39.91
N PRO A 277 24.30 -29.68 -40.84
CA PRO A 277 23.66 -30.80 -41.55
C PRO A 277 24.61 -31.58 -42.47
N LYS A 278 25.76 -31.02 -42.85
CA LYS A 278 26.73 -31.63 -43.76
C LYS A 278 27.89 -32.27 -43.00
N THR A 279 28.43 -31.59 -41.99
CA THR A 279 29.61 -32.06 -41.24
C THR A 279 29.25 -32.77 -39.94
N GLY A 280 28.07 -32.52 -39.37
CA GLY A 280 27.66 -33.02 -38.05
C GLY A 280 28.34 -32.29 -36.88
N GLU A 281 29.14 -31.26 -37.15
CA GLU A 281 29.84 -30.51 -36.11
C GLU A 281 28.88 -29.62 -35.32
N PHE A 282 29.16 -29.46 -34.01
CA PHE A 282 28.40 -28.55 -33.16
C PHE A 282 28.56 -27.10 -33.63
N GLN A 283 27.43 -26.44 -33.88
CA GLN A 283 27.37 -25.02 -34.20
C GLN A 283 26.97 -24.26 -32.94
N ARG A 284 27.85 -23.35 -32.49
CA ARG A 284 27.57 -22.51 -31.33
C ARG A 284 26.35 -21.61 -31.64
N ASN A 285 25.34 -21.65 -30.78
CA ASN A 285 24.23 -20.71 -30.86
C ASN A 285 24.72 -19.30 -30.51
N GLU A 286 24.25 -18.29 -31.27
CA GLU A 286 24.61 -16.90 -31.02
C GLU A 286 24.09 -16.43 -29.67
N TYR A 287 22.86 -16.78 -29.31
CA TYR A 287 22.31 -16.50 -28.00
C TYR A 287 22.59 -17.62 -27.01
N THR A 288 23.11 -17.28 -25.83
CA THR A 288 23.18 -18.19 -24.68
C THR A 288 22.79 -17.47 -23.41
N PHE A 289 22.09 -18.17 -22.52
CA PHE A 289 21.64 -17.61 -21.23
C PHE A 289 21.78 -18.63 -20.12
N SER A 290 22.44 -18.25 -19.03
CA SER A 290 22.43 -19.01 -17.78
C SER A 290 22.20 -18.08 -16.60
N ARG A 291 21.42 -18.54 -15.62
CA ARG A 291 21.10 -17.81 -14.39
C ARG A 291 21.41 -18.74 -13.22
N ARG A 292 21.91 -18.18 -12.13
CA ARG A 292 22.10 -18.94 -10.89
C ARG A 292 20.76 -19.10 -10.17
N THR A 293 20.13 -20.25 -10.33
CA THR A 293 18.77 -20.54 -9.81
C THR A 293 18.59 -22.03 -9.51
N ASP A 294 17.64 -22.36 -8.64
CA ASP A 294 17.15 -23.73 -8.37
C ASP A 294 15.83 -24.04 -9.11
N ILE A 295 15.27 -23.06 -9.84
CA ILE A 295 14.07 -23.20 -10.65
C ILE A 295 14.49 -23.57 -12.08
N GLY A 296 14.13 -24.78 -12.53
CA GLY A 296 14.56 -25.30 -13.83
C GLY A 296 14.06 -24.51 -15.05
N THR A 297 12.98 -23.74 -14.91
CA THR A 297 12.46 -22.87 -15.98
C THR A 297 13.16 -21.51 -16.06
N GLU A 298 13.95 -21.15 -15.05
CA GLU A 298 14.65 -19.85 -14.99
C GLU A 298 16.05 -19.91 -15.63
N THR A 299 16.42 -21.02 -16.28
CA THR A 299 17.71 -21.16 -16.96
C THR A 299 17.68 -22.16 -18.11
N LEU A 300 18.68 -22.12 -19.00
CA LEU A 300 18.75 -23.03 -20.15
C LEU A 300 19.76 -24.16 -19.92
N ASN A 301 19.40 -25.36 -20.38
CA ASN A 301 20.27 -26.54 -20.40
C ASN A 301 21.57 -26.31 -21.18
N LEU A 302 22.52 -27.23 -21.01
CA LEU A 302 23.77 -27.28 -21.77
C LEU A 302 24.60 -26.00 -21.66
N LYS A 303 24.76 -25.49 -20.44
CA LYS A 303 25.49 -24.24 -20.14
C LYS A 303 24.94 -23.03 -20.90
N GLY A 304 23.62 -22.94 -20.97
CA GLY A 304 22.94 -21.79 -21.52
C GLY A 304 22.57 -21.85 -22.99
N VAL A 305 22.83 -22.97 -23.68
CA VAL A 305 22.51 -23.13 -25.11
C VAL A 305 21.05 -23.55 -25.33
N GLY A 306 20.46 -24.24 -24.36
CA GLY A 306 19.17 -24.92 -24.51
C GLY A 306 19.28 -26.27 -25.22
N ASN A 307 18.18 -27.01 -25.28
CA ASN A 307 18.17 -28.35 -25.86
C ASN A 307 18.48 -28.33 -27.38
N PRO A 308 19.05 -29.42 -27.95
CA PRO A 308 19.42 -29.47 -29.36
C PRO A 308 18.24 -29.36 -30.31
N LEU A 309 18.41 -28.61 -31.41
CA LEU A 309 17.43 -28.44 -32.48
C LEU A 309 17.96 -28.99 -33.80
N ASN A 310 17.08 -29.65 -34.54
CA ASN A 310 17.41 -30.22 -35.85
C ASN A 310 17.42 -29.15 -36.96
N TRP A 311 18.05 -29.48 -38.08
CA TRP A 311 18.07 -28.63 -39.27
C TRP A 311 16.84 -28.84 -40.15
N GLY A 312 16.66 -27.96 -41.14
CA GLY A 312 15.68 -28.13 -42.20
C GLY A 312 14.22 -27.89 -41.79
N THR A 313 13.96 -27.43 -40.56
CA THR A 313 12.59 -27.26 -40.05
C THR A 313 11.90 -26.00 -40.54
N GLY A 314 12.65 -25.00 -40.99
CA GLY A 314 12.12 -23.67 -41.31
C GLY A 314 11.78 -22.81 -40.08
N LEU A 315 11.67 -23.41 -38.89
CA LEU A 315 11.31 -22.78 -37.62
C LEU A 315 12.47 -21.97 -37.01
N VAL A 316 12.13 -21.10 -36.07
CA VAL A 316 13.05 -20.24 -35.32
C VAL A 316 12.97 -20.60 -33.82
N ARG A 317 14.13 -20.72 -33.19
CA ARG A 317 14.26 -20.99 -31.74
C ARG A 317 13.58 -19.87 -30.95
N SER A 318 12.92 -20.23 -29.85
CA SER A 318 12.63 -19.33 -28.73
C SER A 318 13.27 -19.94 -27.50
N ALA A 319 14.13 -19.19 -26.81
CA ALA A 319 14.80 -19.73 -25.62
C ALA A 319 13.81 -19.78 -24.44
N PHE A 320 12.99 -18.75 -24.31
CA PHE A 320 11.93 -18.63 -23.31
C PHE A 320 10.56 -18.47 -23.99
N ARG A 321 9.51 -18.66 -23.20
CA ARG A 321 8.09 -18.53 -23.54
C ARG A 321 7.59 -17.13 -23.15
N PRO A 322 6.39 -16.73 -23.55
CA PRO A 322 5.76 -15.49 -23.07
C PRO A 322 5.38 -15.50 -21.58
N SER A 323 5.61 -16.61 -20.87
CA SER A 323 5.58 -16.70 -19.40
C SER A 323 6.94 -16.38 -18.75
N ASP A 324 7.94 -15.99 -19.54
CA ASP A 324 9.36 -15.86 -19.16
C ASP A 324 10.03 -17.18 -18.69
N ASP A 325 9.36 -18.34 -18.87
CA ASP A 325 9.91 -19.67 -18.60
C ASP A 325 10.67 -20.25 -19.80
N ALA A 326 11.76 -20.98 -19.55
CA ALA A 326 12.53 -21.67 -20.58
C ALA A 326 11.66 -22.67 -21.36
N THR A 327 11.87 -22.71 -22.68
CA THR A 327 11.27 -23.76 -23.52
C THR A 327 11.93 -25.11 -23.25
N ILE A 328 11.16 -26.20 -23.42
CA ILE A 328 11.69 -27.56 -23.30
C ILE A 328 12.30 -27.98 -24.65
N LEU A 329 11.58 -27.84 -25.76
CA LEU A 329 12.06 -28.30 -27.07
C LEU A 329 12.55 -27.18 -28.00
N GLY A 330 12.54 -25.91 -27.59
CA GLY A 330 13.21 -24.81 -28.31
C GLY A 330 12.50 -24.26 -29.56
N PHE A 331 11.83 -25.06 -30.40
CA PHE A 331 10.91 -24.50 -31.41
C PHE A 331 9.51 -24.35 -30.83
N PHE A 332 9.25 -23.15 -30.30
CA PHE A 332 7.98 -22.78 -29.71
C PHE A 332 6.95 -22.37 -30.78
N ILE A 333 5.92 -23.19 -30.99
CA ILE A 333 5.01 -23.08 -32.14
C ILE A 333 4.15 -21.80 -32.10
N PRO A 334 3.52 -21.40 -30.97
CA PRO A 334 2.77 -20.15 -30.90
C PRO A 334 3.57 -18.89 -31.29
N ALA A 335 4.81 -18.72 -30.83
CA ALA A 335 5.61 -17.55 -31.23
C ALA A 335 6.05 -17.60 -32.71
N ASN A 336 6.36 -18.79 -33.23
CA ASN A 336 6.62 -18.95 -34.67
C ASN A 336 5.38 -18.59 -35.50
N ALA A 337 4.19 -18.95 -35.03
CA ALA A 337 2.91 -18.60 -35.67
C ALA A 337 2.67 -17.08 -35.64
N GLN A 338 2.86 -16.44 -34.47
CA GLN A 338 2.75 -14.99 -34.33
C GLN A 338 3.72 -14.27 -35.27
N MET A 339 5.00 -14.65 -35.26
CA MET A 339 6.02 -14.06 -36.12
C MET A 339 5.68 -14.23 -37.60
N SER A 340 5.20 -15.40 -38.03
CA SER A 340 4.74 -15.63 -39.41
C SER A 340 3.64 -14.64 -39.81
N VAL A 341 2.63 -14.43 -38.97
CA VAL A 341 1.53 -13.51 -39.26
C VAL A 341 2.01 -12.06 -39.30
N GLU A 342 2.80 -11.63 -38.31
CA GLU A 342 3.20 -10.23 -38.20
C GLU A 342 4.20 -9.81 -39.29
N LEU A 343 5.06 -10.72 -39.74
CA LEU A 343 5.90 -10.52 -40.92
C LEU A 343 5.05 -10.34 -42.20
N LYS A 344 3.99 -11.14 -42.35
CA LYS A 344 3.06 -11.04 -43.49
C LYS A 344 2.26 -9.73 -43.48
N ARG A 345 1.86 -9.27 -42.30
CA ARG A 345 1.16 -7.97 -42.15
C ARG A 345 2.12 -6.83 -42.48
N ALA A 346 3.33 -6.84 -41.93
CA ALA A 346 4.36 -5.85 -42.21
C ALA A 346 4.77 -5.84 -43.69
N SER A 347 4.89 -7.01 -44.36
CA SER A 347 5.22 -7.10 -45.79
C SER A 347 4.22 -6.34 -46.67
N LYS A 348 2.91 -6.46 -46.36
CA LYS A 348 1.85 -5.75 -47.07
C LYS A 348 1.95 -4.24 -46.90
N ILE A 349 2.23 -3.76 -45.68
CA ILE A 349 2.42 -2.34 -45.38
C ILE A 349 3.62 -1.80 -46.16
N LEU A 350 4.75 -2.50 -46.09
CA LEU A 350 5.99 -2.11 -46.79
C LEU A 350 5.86 -2.12 -48.31
N THR A 351 5.09 -3.06 -48.87
CA THR A 351 4.77 -3.07 -50.30
C THR A 351 4.03 -1.79 -50.70
N LYS A 352 3.01 -1.39 -49.94
CA LYS A 352 2.26 -0.14 -50.17
C LYS A 352 3.14 1.10 -49.98
N ALA A 353 4.10 1.06 -49.04
CA ALA A 353 5.07 2.13 -48.79
C ALA A 353 6.25 2.15 -49.79
N GLY A 354 6.26 1.29 -50.82
CA GLY A 354 7.29 1.25 -51.87
C GLY A 354 8.62 0.60 -51.44
N LYS A 355 8.67 -0.11 -50.31
CA LYS A 355 9.86 -0.83 -49.81
C LYS A 355 9.85 -2.31 -50.24
N THR A 356 9.70 -2.54 -51.54
CA THR A 356 9.44 -3.87 -52.14
C THR A 356 10.49 -4.93 -51.79
N THR A 357 11.78 -4.58 -51.78
CA THR A 357 12.85 -5.53 -51.45
C THR A 357 12.75 -6.05 -50.02
N LEU A 358 12.52 -5.16 -49.04
CA LEU A 358 12.36 -5.55 -47.64
C LEU A 358 11.04 -6.31 -47.45
N ALA A 359 9.96 -5.85 -48.08
CA ALA A 359 8.67 -6.54 -48.06
C ALA A 359 8.77 -7.99 -48.53
N GLN A 360 9.49 -8.25 -49.64
CA GLN A 360 9.68 -9.60 -50.16
C GLN A 360 10.48 -10.48 -49.19
N LYS A 361 11.47 -9.93 -48.48
CA LYS A 361 12.22 -10.64 -47.43
C LYS A 361 11.30 -11.05 -46.28
N LEU A 362 10.46 -10.14 -45.79
CA LEU A 362 9.49 -10.45 -44.72
C LEU A 362 8.47 -11.50 -45.19
N GLU A 363 7.96 -11.40 -46.41
CA GLU A 363 7.02 -12.39 -46.98
C GLU A 363 7.65 -13.78 -47.06
N THR A 364 8.91 -13.86 -47.50
CA THR A 364 9.66 -15.12 -47.59
C THR A 364 9.81 -15.78 -46.22
N TRP A 365 10.14 -15.00 -45.18
CA TRP A 365 10.21 -15.51 -43.82
C TRP A 365 8.84 -15.94 -43.28
N SER A 366 7.79 -15.17 -43.55
CA SER A 366 6.41 -15.50 -43.19
C SER A 366 6.01 -16.87 -43.74
N VAL A 367 6.23 -17.11 -45.04
CA VAL A 367 5.91 -18.37 -45.71
C VAL A 367 6.73 -19.52 -45.14
N ARG A 368 8.05 -19.33 -45.01
CA ARG A 368 8.96 -20.33 -44.42
C ARG A 368 8.50 -20.79 -43.04
N LEU A 369 8.16 -19.86 -42.15
CA LEU A 369 7.69 -20.18 -40.79
C LEU A 369 6.37 -20.93 -40.84
N ARG A 370 5.42 -20.49 -41.68
CA ARG A 370 4.12 -21.16 -41.83
C ARG A 370 4.28 -22.60 -42.30
N GLU A 371 5.09 -22.82 -43.34
CA GLU A 371 5.38 -24.16 -43.84
C GLU A 371 6.06 -25.03 -42.79
N GLY A 372 7.03 -24.48 -42.06
CA GLY A 372 7.69 -25.19 -40.95
C GLY A 372 6.74 -25.59 -39.82
N ILE A 373 5.79 -24.73 -39.47
CA ILE A 373 4.75 -25.05 -38.47
C ILE A 373 3.83 -26.16 -38.98
N MET A 374 3.40 -26.11 -40.25
CA MET A 374 2.51 -27.12 -40.80
C MET A 374 3.19 -28.49 -40.91
N GLU A 375 4.47 -28.53 -41.25
CA GLU A 375 5.23 -29.78 -41.40
C GLU A 375 5.65 -30.37 -40.05
N HIS A 376 6.16 -29.54 -39.13
CA HIS A 376 6.78 -30.03 -37.90
C HIS A 376 5.97 -29.75 -36.64
N GLY A 377 5.13 -28.72 -36.64
CA GLY A 377 4.30 -28.33 -35.51
C GLY A 377 2.96 -29.06 -35.44
N VAL A 378 2.51 -29.71 -36.51
CA VAL A 378 1.28 -30.53 -36.51
C VAL A 378 1.64 -31.99 -36.23
N VAL A 379 1.02 -32.58 -35.20
CA VAL A 379 1.30 -33.95 -34.76
C VAL A 379 0.01 -34.76 -34.60
N LYS A 380 0.10 -36.08 -34.82
CA LYS A 380 -1.05 -36.99 -34.68
C LYS A 380 -1.25 -37.40 -33.22
N HIS A 381 -2.23 -36.81 -32.55
CA HIS A 381 -2.66 -37.24 -31.22
C HIS A 381 -3.63 -38.43 -31.31
N LYS A 382 -3.42 -39.46 -30.48
CA LYS A 382 -4.23 -40.71 -30.47
C LYS A 382 -5.75 -40.48 -30.30
N LYS A 383 -6.13 -39.62 -29.36
CA LYS A 383 -7.53 -39.24 -29.06
C LYS A 383 -8.09 -38.13 -29.97
N TYR A 384 -7.36 -37.02 -30.15
CA TYR A 384 -7.90 -35.81 -30.78
C TYR A 384 -7.63 -35.70 -32.29
N GLY A 385 -6.82 -36.58 -32.89
CA GLY A 385 -6.46 -36.47 -34.31
C GLY A 385 -5.27 -35.54 -34.52
N ASP A 386 -5.24 -34.82 -35.65
CA ASP A 386 -4.16 -33.87 -35.91
C ASP A 386 -4.33 -32.63 -35.02
N VAL A 387 -3.29 -32.29 -34.26
CA VAL A 387 -3.24 -31.15 -33.33
C VAL A 387 -1.94 -30.38 -33.53
N PHE A 388 -1.91 -29.11 -33.14
CA PHE A 388 -0.67 -28.36 -33.01
C PHE A 388 0.04 -28.76 -31.70
N ALA A 389 1.32 -29.08 -31.79
CA ALA A 389 2.21 -29.20 -30.66
C ALA A 389 2.58 -27.81 -30.11
N TYR A 390 2.82 -27.74 -28.81
CA TYR A 390 3.24 -26.50 -28.15
C TYR A 390 4.70 -26.16 -28.48
N GLU A 391 5.55 -27.18 -28.40
CA GLU A 391 6.97 -27.10 -28.73
C GLU A 391 7.42 -28.37 -29.47
N VAL A 392 8.40 -28.22 -30.36
CA VAL A 392 9.03 -29.32 -31.10
C VAL A 392 10.54 -29.09 -31.22
N ASP A 393 11.31 -30.15 -31.50
CA ASP A 393 12.78 -30.07 -31.65
C ASP A 393 13.27 -30.29 -33.10
N GLY A 394 12.38 -30.73 -33.99
CA GLY A 394 12.70 -31.13 -35.35
C GLY A 394 13.34 -32.53 -35.50
N TYR A 395 13.61 -33.23 -34.40
CA TYR A 395 14.02 -34.65 -34.39
C TYR A 395 12.82 -35.60 -34.33
N GLY A 396 11.64 -35.08 -33.97
CA GLY A 396 10.39 -35.83 -33.88
C GLY A 396 9.77 -35.78 -32.48
N SER A 397 10.42 -35.13 -31.51
CA SER A 397 9.82 -34.89 -30.20
C SER A 397 8.82 -33.75 -30.29
N SER A 398 7.74 -33.86 -29.52
CA SER A 398 6.72 -32.82 -29.40
C SER A 398 6.21 -32.75 -27.96
N ILE A 399 5.92 -31.54 -27.49
CA ILE A 399 5.22 -31.30 -26.23
C ILE A 399 3.77 -30.95 -26.53
N LEU A 400 2.86 -31.68 -25.89
CA LEU A 400 1.40 -31.50 -26.03
C LEU A 400 0.88 -30.87 -24.73
N MET A 401 0.72 -29.55 -24.75
CA MET A 401 0.21 -28.72 -23.66
C MET A 401 -0.24 -27.38 -24.23
N ASP A 402 -0.70 -26.47 -23.38
CA ASP A 402 -0.68 -25.04 -23.65
C ASP A 402 -0.39 -24.29 -22.35
N ASP A 403 0.02 -23.04 -22.49
CA ASP A 403 0.24 -22.09 -21.41
C ASP A 403 -0.76 -20.92 -21.53
N ALA A 404 -1.02 -20.23 -20.43
CA ALA A 404 -1.98 -19.14 -20.41
C ALA A 404 -1.50 -17.87 -21.14
N ASN A 405 -0.20 -17.66 -21.23
CA ASN A 405 0.39 -16.42 -21.76
C ASN A 405 0.21 -16.32 -23.29
N TYR A 406 -0.16 -15.13 -23.78
CA TYR A 406 -0.27 -14.87 -25.22
C TYR A 406 1.11 -14.49 -25.81
N PRO A 407 1.57 -15.10 -26.92
CA PRO A 407 0.85 -16.04 -27.79
C PRO A 407 0.79 -17.47 -27.24
N SER A 408 -0.39 -18.09 -27.38
CA SER A 408 -0.65 -19.49 -27.02
C SER A 408 -1.27 -20.26 -28.20
N LEU A 409 -1.34 -21.59 -28.10
CA LEU A 409 -2.02 -22.40 -29.12
C LEU A 409 -3.52 -22.08 -29.16
N LEU A 410 -4.14 -21.83 -28.00
CA LEU A 410 -5.53 -21.41 -27.92
C LEU A 410 -5.79 -20.11 -28.70
N ALA A 411 -4.79 -19.22 -28.78
CA ALA A 411 -4.87 -17.91 -29.43
C ALA A 411 -4.56 -17.90 -30.94
N LEU A 412 -4.25 -19.04 -31.58
CA LEU A 412 -3.88 -19.09 -33.01
C LEU A 412 -4.86 -18.36 -33.95
N PRO A 413 -6.20 -18.46 -33.78
CA PRO A 413 -7.14 -17.71 -34.60
C PRO A 413 -7.14 -16.21 -34.32
N LEU A 414 -6.94 -15.80 -33.06
CA LEU A 414 -6.86 -14.37 -32.70
C LEU A 414 -5.64 -13.70 -33.33
N MET A 415 -4.54 -14.43 -33.44
CA MET A 415 -3.35 -13.98 -34.15
C MET A 415 -3.55 -13.91 -35.67
N GLY A 416 -4.60 -14.53 -36.21
CA GLY A 416 -4.81 -14.65 -37.65
C GLY A 416 -3.95 -15.73 -38.34
N PHE A 417 -3.45 -16.72 -37.57
CA PHE A 417 -2.65 -17.81 -38.14
C PHE A 417 -3.52 -18.84 -38.87
N CYS A 418 -4.64 -19.22 -38.26
CA CYS A 418 -5.65 -20.11 -38.83
C CYS A 418 -7.05 -19.56 -38.57
N GLU A 419 -8.04 -20.14 -39.24
CA GLU A 419 -9.45 -19.83 -38.97
C GLU A 419 -9.90 -20.52 -37.68
N VAL A 420 -10.87 -19.94 -36.97
CA VAL A 420 -11.42 -20.57 -35.76
C VAL A 420 -12.03 -21.94 -36.04
N ASN A 421 -12.52 -22.18 -37.26
CA ASN A 421 -13.09 -23.47 -37.68
C ASN A 421 -12.07 -24.43 -38.32
N ASP A 422 -10.78 -24.11 -38.31
CA ASP A 422 -9.73 -25.01 -38.79
C ASP A 422 -9.81 -26.34 -38.03
N PRO A 423 -9.90 -27.50 -38.71
CA PRO A 423 -10.04 -28.80 -38.04
C PRO A 423 -8.89 -29.13 -37.07
N ILE A 424 -7.66 -28.76 -37.41
CA ILE A 424 -6.48 -29.00 -36.57
C ILE A 424 -6.56 -28.10 -35.34
N TYR A 425 -6.93 -26.83 -35.50
CA TYR A 425 -7.15 -25.93 -34.37
C TYR A 425 -8.29 -26.43 -33.47
N GLN A 426 -9.41 -26.85 -34.03
CA GLN A 426 -10.55 -27.36 -33.24
C GLN A 426 -10.19 -28.62 -32.45
N ASN A 427 -9.41 -29.53 -33.03
CA ASN A 427 -8.87 -30.68 -32.31
C ASN A 427 -7.90 -30.25 -31.19
N THR A 428 -7.04 -29.26 -31.48
CA THR A 428 -6.11 -28.68 -30.53
C THR A 428 -6.88 -28.04 -29.38
N ARG A 429 -7.82 -27.13 -29.63
CA ARG A 429 -8.68 -26.49 -28.63
C ARG A 429 -9.33 -27.52 -27.70
N LYS A 430 -9.92 -28.58 -28.23
CA LYS A 430 -10.53 -29.66 -27.44
C LYS A 430 -9.50 -30.36 -26.55
N MET A 431 -8.29 -30.63 -27.06
CA MET A 431 -7.20 -31.19 -26.27
C MET A 431 -6.79 -30.24 -25.13
N LEU A 432 -6.71 -28.94 -25.42
CA LEU A 432 -6.23 -27.94 -24.46
C LEU A 432 -7.19 -27.64 -23.32
N LEU A 433 -8.49 -27.75 -23.58
CA LEU A 433 -9.57 -27.49 -22.63
C LEU A 433 -10.07 -28.77 -21.92
N GLU A 434 -9.30 -29.86 -22.00
CA GLU A 434 -9.56 -31.09 -21.27
C GLU A 434 -8.37 -31.45 -20.38
N LYS A 435 -8.64 -31.77 -19.11
CA LYS A 435 -7.62 -32.20 -18.13
C LYS A 435 -6.79 -33.40 -18.58
N SER A 436 -7.37 -34.28 -19.41
CA SER A 436 -6.65 -35.43 -19.98
C SER A 436 -5.74 -35.08 -21.17
N GLY A 437 -5.94 -33.90 -21.77
CA GLY A 437 -5.24 -33.46 -22.98
C GLY A 437 -4.18 -32.39 -22.73
N ASN A 438 -4.33 -31.57 -21.68
CA ASN A 438 -3.35 -30.56 -21.29
C ASN A 438 -2.97 -30.68 -19.80
N PRO A 439 -1.69 -30.91 -19.45
CA PRO A 439 -1.26 -31.01 -18.06
C PRO A 439 -1.46 -29.72 -17.24
N TYR A 440 -1.61 -28.57 -17.91
CA TYR A 440 -1.85 -27.27 -17.28
C TYR A 440 -3.30 -26.79 -17.45
N TYR A 441 -4.22 -27.63 -17.93
CA TYR A 441 -5.65 -27.36 -17.77
C TYR A 441 -6.09 -27.78 -16.36
N LEU A 442 -6.23 -26.77 -15.50
CA LEU A 442 -6.50 -26.95 -14.08
C LEU A 442 -7.98 -26.74 -13.80
N GLU A 443 -8.52 -27.60 -12.93
CA GLU A 443 -9.92 -27.57 -12.53
C GLU A 443 -9.99 -27.91 -11.04
N GLY A 444 -10.66 -27.05 -10.28
CA GLY A 444 -10.94 -27.21 -8.86
C GLY A 444 -12.34 -26.72 -8.52
N ASN A 445 -12.66 -26.71 -7.22
CA ASN A 445 -14.02 -26.39 -6.78
C ASN A 445 -14.40 -24.92 -6.98
N ALA A 446 -13.43 -24.03 -7.14
CA ALA A 446 -13.64 -22.58 -7.13
C ALA A 446 -13.32 -21.91 -8.48
N PHE A 447 -12.45 -22.49 -9.30
CA PHE A 447 -12.04 -21.92 -10.59
C PHE A 447 -11.54 -23.00 -11.55
N LYS A 448 -11.43 -22.67 -12.83
CA LYS A 448 -10.83 -23.52 -13.87
C LYS A 448 -10.16 -22.68 -14.94
N GLY A 449 -9.25 -23.27 -15.69
CA GLY A 449 -8.60 -22.64 -16.84
C GLY A 449 -7.21 -23.20 -17.10
N ILE A 450 -6.50 -22.61 -18.05
CA ILE A 450 -5.11 -22.97 -18.33
C ILE A 450 -4.20 -22.16 -17.38
N GLY A 451 -3.25 -22.86 -16.75
CA GLY A 451 -2.17 -22.26 -15.97
C GLY A 451 -0.85 -22.31 -16.74
N GLY A 452 0.22 -22.68 -16.03
CA GLY A 452 1.55 -22.84 -16.60
C GLY A 452 2.54 -23.27 -15.51
N PRO A 453 3.78 -23.63 -15.89
CA PRO A 453 4.81 -23.97 -14.91
C PRO A 453 5.26 -22.75 -14.08
N HIS A 454 5.06 -21.52 -14.56
CA HIS A 454 5.48 -20.28 -13.92
C HIS A 454 5.04 -20.15 -12.44
N ILE A 455 3.74 -20.35 -12.18
CA ILE A 455 3.18 -20.30 -10.82
C ILE A 455 2.99 -21.69 -10.24
N GLY A 456 2.75 -22.70 -11.09
CA GLY A 456 2.67 -24.10 -10.71
C GLY A 456 1.27 -24.72 -10.85
N LEU A 457 1.11 -25.92 -10.28
CA LEU A 457 0.06 -26.87 -10.64
C LEU A 457 -1.33 -26.62 -10.00
N ARG A 458 -1.52 -25.48 -9.34
CA ARG A 458 -2.79 -25.12 -8.69
C ARG A 458 -3.39 -23.81 -9.19
N ASN A 459 -2.65 -23.06 -9.99
CA ASN A 459 -3.01 -21.70 -10.35
C ASN A 459 -3.35 -21.60 -11.84
N ALA A 460 -4.62 -21.36 -12.15
CA ALA A 460 -5.07 -21.06 -13.51
C ALA A 460 -5.12 -19.55 -13.72
N TRP A 461 -4.91 -19.10 -14.95
CA TRP A 461 -4.81 -17.68 -15.26
C TRP A 461 -6.10 -17.18 -15.91
N PRO A 462 -6.71 -16.09 -15.43
CA PRO A 462 -7.92 -15.50 -16.02
C PRO A 462 -7.77 -15.18 -17.51
N MET A 463 -6.55 -14.84 -17.95
CA MET A 463 -6.24 -14.56 -19.35
C MET A 463 -6.55 -15.73 -20.29
N SER A 464 -6.38 -16.98 -19.84
CA SER A 464 -6.72 -18.16 -20.64
C SER A 464 -8.21 -18.22 -20.97
N LEU A 465 -9.08 -17.93 -19.99
CA LEU A 465 -10.54 -17.87 -20.17
C LEU A 465 -10.96 -16.72 -21.09
N LEU A 466 -10.23 -15.59 -21.05
CA LEU A 466 -10.49 -14.45 -21.94
C LEU A 466 -10.11 -14.77 -23.39
N ILE A 467 -9.04 -15.54 -23.60
CA ILE A 467 -8.68 -16.05 -24.92
C ILE A 467 -9.71 -17.11 -25.36
N GLU A 468 -10.11 -18.02 -24.49
CA GLU A 468 -11.15 -19.03 -24.71
C GLU A 468 -12.45 -18.37 -25.20
N ALA A 469 -12.94 -17.35 -24.49
CA ALA A 469 -14.13 -16.59 -24.86
C ALA A 469 -14.01 -15.91 -26.23
N ARG A 470 -12.87 -15.27 -26.54
CA ARG A 470 -12.66 -14.61 -27.84
C ARG A 470 -12.52 -15.59 -29.01
N THR A 471 -12.26 -16.86 -28.72
CA THR A 471 -12.12 -17.92 -29.72
C THR A 471 -13.29 -18.90 -29.72
N SER A 472 -14.41 -18.52 -29.09
CA SER A 472 -15.66 -19.26 -29.11
C SER A 472 -16.78 -18.49 -29.84
N ASP A 473 -17.70 -19.27 -30.41
CA ASP A 473 -19.00 -18.81 -30.88
C ASP A 473 -20.18 -19.37 -30.04
N ASP A 474 -19.90 -20.21 -29.03
CA ASP A 474 -20.87 -20.72 -28.08
C ASP A 474 -21.11 -19.68 -26.96
N ASP A 475 -22.29 -19.08 -26.97
CA ASP A 475 -22.71 -18.08 -25.99
C ASP A 475 -22.66 -18.59 -24.55
N LYS A 476 -22.85 -19.89 -24.32
CA LYS A 476 -22.78 -20.48 -22.98
C LYS A 476 -21.34 -20.56 -22.48
N GLU A 477 -20.43 -21.03 -23.32
CA GLU A 477 -18.99 -21.08 -23.02
C GLU A 477 -18.47 -19.66 -22.73
N ILE A 478 -18.81 -18.69 -23.59
CA ILE A 478 -18.42 -17.28 -23.42
C ILE A 478 -18.90 -16.73 -22.08
N LYS A 479 -20.17 -16.94 -21.72
CA LYS A 479 -20.72 -16.46 -20.45
C LYS A 479 -20.00 -17.09 -19.26
N GLU A 480 -19.78 -18.40 -19.28
CA GLU A 480 -19.07 -19.10 -18.20
C GLU A 480 -17.64 -18.56 -18.01
N CYS A 481 -16.90 -18.32 -19.10
CA CYS A 481 -15.57 -17.72 -19.04
C CYS A 481 -15.61 -16.32 -18.39
N ILE A 482 -16.53 -15.45 -18.81
CA ILE A 482 -16.64 -14.08 -18.28
C ILE A 482 -17.09 -14.09 -16.81
N GLU A 483 -18.05 -14.95 -16.45
CA GLU A 483 -18.52 -15.08 -15.07
C GLU A 483 -17.41 -15.54 -14.13
N LEU A 484 -16.61 -16.54 -14.52
CA LEU A 484 -15.45 -16.97 -13.75
C LEU A 484 -14.45 -15.83 -13.55
N VAL A 485 -14.05 -15.14 -14.63
CA VAL A 485 -13.12 -14.01 -14.53
C VAL A 485 -13.67 -12.94 -13.57
N LEU A 486 -14.96 -12.62 -13.68
CA LEU A 486 -15.63 -11.65 -12.81
C LEU A 486 -15.67 -12.10 -11.34
N ASP A 487 -15.92 -13.39 -11.07
CA ASP A 487 -15.89 -13.97 -9.72
C ASP A 487 -14.51 -13.92 -9.07
N SER A 488 -13.46 -14.03 -9.88
CA SER A 488 -12.06 -13.99 -9.43
C SER A 488 -11.52 -12.56 -9.22
N ALA A 489 -12.12 -11.56 -9.87
CA ALA A 489 -11.70 -10.16 -9.86
C ALA A 489 -12.20 -9.41 -8.61
N ARG A 490 -12.14 -10.01 -7.42
CA ARG A 490 -12.74 -9.46 -6.17
C ARG A 490 -12.16 -8.11 -5.74
N LEU A 491 -10.95 -7.78 -6.19
CA LEU A 491 -10.35 -6.47 -5.99
C LEU A 491 -10.69 -5.47 -7.11
N GLY A 492 -11.59 -5.78 -8.03
CA GLY A 492 -12.01 -4.87 -9.10
C GLY A 492 -10.98 -4.74 -10.24
N LEU A 493 -9.99 -5.63 -10.31
CA LEU A 493 -9.03 -5.76 -11.41
C LEU A 493 -8.83 -7.25 -11.72
N VAL A 494 -8.27 -7.54 -12.91
CA VAL A 494 -7.92 -8.91 -13.31
C VAL A 494 -6.51 -9.25 -12.82
N HIS A 495 -6.40 -10.33 -12.05
CA HIS A 495 -5.15 -10.84 -11.51
C HIS A 495 -4.38 -11.71 -12.51
N GLU A 496 -3.12 -12.01 -12.20
CA GLU A 496 -2.27 -12.91 -12.99
C GLU A 496 -2.78 -14.35 -12.94
N SER A 497 -2.90 -14.91 -11.75
CA SER A 497 -3.34 -16.29 -11.55
C SER A 497 -4.23 -16.45 -10.31
N ILE A 498 -5.06 -17.50 -10.31
CA ILE A 498 -6.05 -17.83 -9.26
C ILE A 498 -5.88 -19.30 -8.86
N ASP A 499 -5.81 -19.58 -7.54
CA ASP A 499 -5.84 -20.97 -7.05
C ASP A 499 -7.20 -21.61 -7.34
N VAL A 500 -7.20 -22.74 -8.05
CA VAL A 500 -8.43 -23.41 -8.51
C VAL A 500 -9.30 -23.97 -7.39
N GLN A 501 -8.76 -24.14 -6.18
CA GLN A 501 -9.48 -24.56 -4.99
C GLN A 501 -9.96 -23.37 -4.14
N HIS A 502 -9.26 -22.24 -4.19
CA HIS A 502 -9.52 -21.07 -3.36
C HIS A 502 -9.47 -19.78 -4.18
N ILE A 503 -10.63 -19.34 -4.70
CA ILE A 503 -10.73 -18.15 -5.58
C ILE A 503 -10.19 -16.83 -4.98
N THR A 504 -10.03 -16.76 -3.65
CA THR A 504 -9.45 -15.60 -2.96
C THR A 504 -7.92 -15.59 -2.92
N GLN A 505 -7.26 -16.69 -3.28
CA GLN A 505 -5.80 -16.77 -3.40
C GLN A 505 -5.41 -16.50 -4.85
N TYR A 506 -4.64 -15.44 -5.06
CA TYR A 506 -4.23 -14.98 -6.39
C TYR A 506 -2.79 -14.45 -6.36
N THR A 507 -2.20 -14.27 -7.54
CA THR A 507 -0.92 -13.58 -7.73
C THR A 507 -1.13 -12.25 -8.46
N ARG A 508 -0.33 -11.23 -8.10
CA ARG A 508 -0.33 -9.86 -8.63
C ARG A 508 -1.68 -9.16 -8.66
N SER A 509 -1.90 -8.24 -7.72
CA SER A 509 -3.08 -7.36 -7.67
C SER A 509 -3.09 -6.31 -8.78
N TRP A 510 -1.93 -5.94 -9.31
CA TRP A 510 -1.77 -4.98 -10.41
C TRP A 510 -1.07 -5.64 -11.60
N PHE A 511 -1.86 -6.08 -12.59
CA PHE A 511 -1.32 -6.59 -13.84
C PHE A 511 -2.04 -5.94 -15.03
N ALA A 512 -1.46 -4.86 -15.54
CA ALA A 512 -2.10 -4.03 -16.57
C ALA A 512 -2.30 -4.77 -17.90
N TRP A 513 -1.43 -5.73 -18.24
CA TRP A 513 -1.64 -6.59 -19.41
C TRP A 513 -2.93 -7.42 -19.31
N ALA A 514 -3.16 -8.11 -18.19
CA ALA A 514 -4.38 -8.90 -17.98
C ALA A 514 -5.64 -8.02 -18.08
N ASN A 515 -5.60 -6.81 -17.50
CA ASN A 515 -6.66 -5.80 -17.65
C ASN A 515 -6.90 -5.38 -19.11
N GLY A 516 -5.83 -5.18 -19.89
CA GLY A 516 -5.90 -4.88 -21.33
C GLY A 516 -6.51 -6.02 -22.15
N VAL A 517 -6.22 -7.28 -21.82
CA VAL A 517 -6.84 -8.44 -22.46
C VAL A 517 -8.32 -8.55 -22.12
N PHE A 518 -8.70 -8.31 -20.86
CA PHE A 518 -10.10 -8.25 -20.45
C PHE A 518 -10.86 -7.17 -21.23
N ALA A 519 -10.32 -5.96 -21.26
CA ALA A 519 -10.87 -4.85 -22.00
C ALA A 519 -11.08 -5.17 -23.49
N SER A 520 -10.07 -5.74 -24.14
CA SER A 520 -10.15 -6.17 -25.55
C SER A 520 -11.26 -7.22 -25.76
N THR A 521 -11.43 -8.12 -24.80
CA THR A 521 -12.45 -9.18 -24.84
C THR A 521 -13.85 -8.59 -24.74
N ILE A 522 -14.08 -7.69 -23.80
CA ILE A 522 -15.37 -7.02 -23.65
C ILE A 522 -15.71 -6.16 -24.87
N LEU A 523 -14.75 -5.44 -25.43
CA LEU A 523 -14.96 -4.65 -26.66
C LEU A 523 -15.25 -5.53 -27.88
N ASP A 524 -14.59 -6.68 -28.03
CA ASP A 524 -14.93 -7.67 -29.07
C ASP A 524 -16.37 -8.17 -28.91
N LEU A 525 -16.74 -8.63 -27.71
CA LEU A 525 -18.07 -9.18 -27.44
C LEU A 525 -19.16 -8.11 -27.58
N ALA A 526 -18.91 -6.88 -27.13
CA ALA A 526 -19.82 -5.75 -27.31
C ALA A 526 -20.11 -5.45 -28.80
N LYS A 527 -19.18 -5.81 -29.69
CA LYS A 527 -19.34 -5.65 -31.14
C LYS A 527 -19.94 -6.89 -31.81
N ARG A 528 -19.40 -8.08 -31.54
CA ARG A 528 -19.77 -9.34 -32.22
C ARG A 528 -20.98 -10.04 -31.62
N LYS A 529 -21.15 -9.95 -30.30
CA LYS A 529 -22.18 -10.64 -29.50
C LYS A 529 -22.81 -9.67 -28.46
N PRO A 530 -23.37 -8.52 -28.89
CA PRO A 530 -23.82 -7.46 -27.99
C PRO A 530 -24.87 -7.92 -26.96
N HIS A 531 -25.65 -8.95 -27.28
CA HIS A 531 -26.65 -9.51 -26.37
C HIS A 531 -26.04 -10.16 -25.12
N LEU A 532 -24.77 -10.56 -25.16
CA LEU A 532 -24.05 -11.08 -23.99
C LEU A 532 -23.60 -10.00 -23.02
N ILE A 533 -23.38 -8.77 -23.50
CA ILE A 533 -22.86 -7.64 -22.71
C ILE A 533 -23.96 -6.65 -22.32
N PHE A 534 -24.83 -6.32 -23.28
CA PHE A 534 -25.88 -5.30 -23.15
C PHE A 534 -27.30 -5.92 -23.04
N GLY A 535 -27.42 -7.23 -23.23
CA GLY A 535 -28.69 -7.97 -23.18
C GLY A 535 -29.45 -8.07 -24.51
N GLU A 536 -30.48 -8.90 -24.52
CA GLU A 536 -31.27 -9.22 -25.73
C GLU A 536 -31.75 -7.99 -26.51
N GLY A 537 -31.59 -8.02 -27.84
CA GLY A 537 -31.99 -6.96 -28.76
C GLY A 537 -31.07 -5.73 -28.80
N ALA A 538 -29.95 -5.73 -28.07
CA ALA A 538 -29.03 -4.59 -28.06
C ALA A 538 -28.25 -4.43 -29.37
N ALA A 539 -28.08 -3.18 -29.80
CA ALA A 539 -27.25 -2.85 -30.96
C ALA A 539 -25.76 -3.12 -30.68
N PRO A 540 -24.93 -3.45 -31.69
CA PRO A 540 -23.47 -3.52 -31.52
C PRO A 540 -22.86 -2.22 -31.00
N HIS A 541 -21.80 -2.30 -30.19
CA HIS A 541 -20.95 -1.14 -29.92
C HIS A 541 -20.09 -0.85 -31.15
N CYS A 542 -20.28 0.33 -31.75
CA CYS A 542 -19.46 0.86 -32.82
C CYS A 542 -18.75 2.12 -32.31
N PRO A 543 -17.41 2.21 -32.34
CA PRO A 543 -16.64 3.39 -31.89
C PRO A 543 -16.87 4.67 -32.73
N SER A 544 -17.98 4.80 -33.48
CA SER A 544 -18.12 5.73 -34.60
C SER A 544 -19.41 6.54 -34.72
N THR A 545 -20.30 6.62 -33.72
CA THR A 545 -21.44 7.55 -33.82
C THR A 545 -21.68 8.34 -32.52
N PRO A 546 -21.64 9.68 -32.54
CA PRO A 546 -22.14 10.50 -31.45
C PRO A 546 -23.66 10.67 -31.59
N SER A 547 -24.43 10.24 -30.59
CA SER A 547 -25.80 10.73 -30.39
C SER A 547 -25.84 11.75 -29.26
N SER A 548 -26.52 12.85 -29.54
CA SER A 548 -26.64 14.07 -28.76
C SER A 548 -27.55 13.98 -27.52
N LEU A 549 -27.20 14.77 -26.49
CA LEU A 549 -28.06 15.37 -25.46
C LEU A 549 -28.74 14.45 -24.43
N SER A 550 -28.38 14.58 -23.15
CA SER A 550 -29.04 15.49 -22.19
C SER A 550 -28.66 15.15 -20.75
N SER A 551 -28.26 16.16 -19.96
CA SER A 551 -28.08 16.03 -18.52
C SER A 551 -29.41 15.70 -17.83
N PRO A 552 -29.40 14.85 -16.80
CA PRO A 552 -29.85 15.37 -15.51
C PRO A 552 -29.06 14.86 -14.30
N SER A 553 -28.87 15.79 -13.38
CA SER A 553 -28.58 15.63 -11.96
C SER A 553 -29.42 14.53 -11.28
N TYR A 554 -28.82 13.67 -10.44
CA TYR A 554 -29.49 13.17 -9.23
C TYR A 554 -28.52 12.76 -8.11
N ILE A 555 -28.88 13.23 -6.92
CA ILE A 555 -28.35 12.91 -5.59
C ILE A 555 -28.80 11.49 -5.23
N HIS A 556 -27.91 10.64 -4.70
CA HIS A 556 -28.37 9.59 -3.80
C HIS A 556 -27.38 9.30 -2.66
N THR A 557 -27.89 9.59 -1.46
CA THR A 557 -27.44 9.14 -0.15
C THR A 557 -27.53 7.61 -0.07
N ALA A 558 -26.42 6.94 0.27
CA ALA A 558 -26.40 5.52 0.62
C ALA A 558 -25.80 5.35 2.03
N LYS A 559 -26.60 4.77 2.92
CA LYS A 559 -26.27 4.53 4.33
C LYS A 559 -25.21 3.45 4.45
N MET A 560 -24.14 3.77 5.18
CA MET A 560 -23.12 2.82 5.64
C MET A 560 -23.72 1.83 6.65
N THR A 561 -23.57 0.54 6.39
CA THR A 561 -23.59 -0.50 7.42
C THR A 561 -22.30 -1.30 7.27
N THR A 562 -21.40 -1.13 8.23
CA THR A 562 -20.15 -1.89 8.35
C THR A 562 -20.46 -3.24 8.99
N LYS A 563 -19.98 -4.33 8.38
CA LYS A 563 -19.70 -5.57 9.11
C LYS A 563 -18.18 -5.68 9.22
N PRO A 564 -17.63 -5.92 10.40
CA PRO A 564 -16.20 -6.00 10.62
C PRO A 564 -15.74 -7.48 10.64
N THR A 565 -14.43 -7.66 10.55
CA THR A 565 -13.74 -8.95 10.50
C THR A 565 -13.01 -9.19 11.82
N HIS A 566 -13.38 -10.26 12.52
CA HIS A 566 -12.79 -10.67 13.78
C HIS A 566 -11.27 -10.90 13.69
N ALA A 567 -10.54 -10.32 14.64
CA ALA A 567 -9.16 -10.67 14.93
C ALA A 567 -9.14 -11.54 16.19
N SER A 568 -8.99 -12.86 16.04
CA SER A 568 -8.64 -13.74 17.17
C SER A 568 -7.62 -14.79 16.75
N GLU A 569 -6.34 -14.47 16.96
CA GLU A 569 -5.25 -15.46 16.93
C GLU A 569 -4.99 -15.94 18.37
N PHE A 570 -5.87 -16.75 18.96
CA PHE A 570 -5.53 -17.66 20.06
C PHE A 570 -6.55 -18.81 20.14
N PRO A 571 -6.14 -20.05 20.47
CA PRO A 571 -7.04 -21.19 20.56
C PRO A 571 -8.10 -20.97 21.64
N SER A 572 -9.37 -21.19 21.28
CA SER A 572 -10.53 -21.11 22.17
C SER A 572 -10.38 -22.02 23.39
N ASN A 573 -10.58 -21.49 24.60
CA ASN A 573 -10.73 -22.28 25.81
C ASN A 573 -12.06 -23.08 25.72
N PRO A 574 -12.03 -24.42 25.72
CA PRO A 574 -13.20 -25.26 25.39
C PRO A 574 -14.38 -25.20 26.39
N GLN A 575 -14.33 -24.39 27.45
CA GLN A 575 -15.35 -24.40 28.51
C GLN A 575 -16.53 -23.42 28.29
N SER A 576 -16.40 -22.32 27.55
CA SER A 576 -17.48 -21.31 27.41
C SER A 576 -18.16 -21.23 26.04
N GLY A 577 -17.58 -21.84 25.00
CA GLY A 577 -18.14 -21.82 23.63
C GLY A 577 -18.07 -20.48 22.89
N ASN A 578 -17.70 -19.38 23.55
CA ASN A 578 -17.57 -18.04 22.97
C ASN A 578 -16.13 -17.72 22.52
N HIS A 579 -15.95 -16.97 21.43
CA HIS A 579 -14.63 -16.43 21.06
C HIS A 579 -14.15 -15.40 22.09
N GLN A 580 -12.82 -15.25 22.21
CA GLN A 580 -12.25 -14.32 23.18
C GLN A 580 -12.33 -12.88 22.69
N ILE A 581 -12.85 -11.99 23.54
CA ILE A 581 -12.83 -10.54 23.30
C ILE A 581 -11.89 -9.91 24.33
N ASN A 582 -10.87 -9.17 23.86
CA ASN A 582 -9.88 -8.54 24.72
C ASN A 582 -9.98 -7.01 24.70
N LEU A 583 -10.65 -6.44 25.72
CA LEU A 583 -10.85 -5.01 25.87
C LEU A 583 -9.78 -4.33 26.75
N ILE A 584 -8.65 -4.99 27.05
CA ILE A 584 -7.56 -4.41 27.85
C ILE A 584 -6.40 -3.84 26.99
N ARG A 585 -6.26 -4.26 25.72
CA ARG A 585 -5.11 -3.87 24.88
C ARG A 585 -5.10 -2.37 24.54
N GLY A 586 -3.96 -1.72 24.82
CA GLY A 586 -3.75 -0.29 24.59
C GLY A 586 -3.12 0.04 23.24
N TRP A 587 -3.36 -0.76 22.21
CA TRP A 587 -2.74 -0.63 20.88
C TRP A 587 -3.77 -0.18 19.83
N PRO A 588 -3.36 0.50 18.74
CA PRO A 588 -4.25 0.69 17.61
C PRO A 588 -4.65 -0.66 17.01
N ASN A 589 -5.89 -0.76 16.51
CA ASN A 589 -6.32 -1.90 15.70
C ASN A 589 -5.31 -2.12 14.55
N PRO A 590 -4.94 -3.37 14.22
CA PRO A 590 -3.98 -3.65 13.14
C PRO A 590 -4.35 -2.98 11.80
N GLY A 591 -5.64 -2.89 11.47
CA GLY A 591 -6.14 -2.18 10.27
C GLY A 591 -5.96 -0.66 10.31
N LEU A 592 -5.61 -0.09 11.46
CA LEU A 592 -5.27 1.33 11.63
C LEU A 592 -3.76 1.60 11.66
N LEU A 593 -2.91 0.61 11.35
CA LEU A 593 -1.47 0.82 11.21
C LEU A 593 -1.12 1.42 9.83
N PRO A 594 -0.24 2.44 9.75
CA PRO A 594 0.18 3.08 8.50
C PRO A 594 1.28 2.28 7.76
N VAL A 595 1.06 0.98 7.52
CA VAL A 595 2.08 0.09 6.93
C VAL A 595 2.64 0.66 5.63
N ASP A 596 1.78 1.24 4.79
CA ASP A 596 2.19 1.83 3.52
C ASP A 596 3.10 3.05 3.71
N LEU A 597 2.72 3.99 4.57
CA LEU A 597 3.53 5.19 4.82
C LEU A 597 4.90 4.80 5.38
N LEU A 598 4.94 3.87 6.35
CA LEU A 598 6.18 3.38 6.95
C LEU A 598 7.09 2.71 5.92
N SER A 599 6.54 1.83 5.09
CA SER A 599 7.31 1.13 4.07
C SER A 599 7.84 2.09 2.99
N ALA A 600 7.04 3.06 2.55
CA ALA A 600 7.46 4.02 1.54
C ALA A 600 8.57 4.97 2.06
N ALA A 601 8.42 5.45 3.30
CA ALA A 601 9.45 6.26 3.95
C ALA A 601 10.75 5.47 4.18
N ALA A 602 10.66 4.19 4.57
CA ALA A 602 11.83 3.33 4.71
C ALA A 602 12.58 3.14 3.38
N GLN A 603 11.86 2.90 2.28
CA GLN A 603 12.46 2.76 0.95
C GLN A 603 13.13 4.05 0.48
N ARG A 604 12.46 5.21 0.60
CA ARG A 604 13.07 6.52 0.28
C ARG A 604 14.35 6.74 1.06
N ASN A 605 14.31 6.51 2.37
CA ASN A 605 15.47 6.70 3.23
C ASN A 605 16.62 5.77 2.88
N LEU A 606 16.34 4.51 2.51
CA LEU A 606 17.36 3.51 2.15
C LEU A 606 17.89 3.67 0.72
N SER A 607 17.20 4.40 -0.15
CA SER A 607 17.61 4.64 -1.54
C SER A 607 18.59 5.81 -1.72
N ASP A 608 18.67 6.73 -0.75
CA ASP A 608 19.53 7.91 -0.81
C ASP A 608 20.71 7.80 0.17
N PRO A 609 21.97 7.71 -0.31
CA PRO A 609 23.16 7.71 0.55
C PRO A 609 23.26 8.90 1.51
N ALA A 610 22.75 10.08 1.14
CA ALA A 610 22.74 11.24 2.02
C ALA A 610 21.83 11.03 3.25
N ILE A 611 20.87 10.10 3.16
CA ILE A 611 19.92 9.77 4.23
C ILE A 611 20.32 8.46 4.93
N TYR A 612 20.56 7.36 4.21
CA TYR A 612 20.81 6.07 4.86
C TYR A 612 22.15 6.04 5.62
N VAL A 613 23.19 6.75 5.15
CA VAL A 613 24.48 6.76 5.84
C VAL A 613 24.34 7.34 7.26
N PRO A 614 23.78 8.55 7.48
CA PRO A 614 23.56 9.06 8.83
C PRO A 614 22.40 8.36 9.58
N ALA A 615 21.46 7.73 8.89
CA ALA A 615 20.35 7.01 9.52
C ALA A 615 20.73 5.62 10.06
N LEU A 616 21.73 4.96 9.45
CA LEU A 616 22.23 3.64 9.86
C LEU A 616 23.45 3.72 10.79
N GLN A 617 23.87 4.92 11.20
CA GLN A 617 24.88 5.15 12.23
C GLN A 617 24.23 5.39 13.60
N TYR A 618 25.05 5.44 14.67
CA TYR A 618 24.56 5.73 16.03
C TYR A 618 23.90 7.12 16.18
N GLY A 619 24.21 8.06 15.29
CA GLY A 619 23.58 9.38 15.26
C GLY A 619 24.03 10.33 16.38
N PRO A 620 23.69 11.63 16.30
CA PRO A 620 23.99 12.59 17.37
C PRO A 620 23.21 12.28 18.65
N ASP A 621 23.80 12.52 19.81
CA ASP A 621 23.19 12.26 21.14
C ASP A 621 21.76 12.83 21.30
N SER A 622 21.52 14.02 20.75
CA SER A 622 20.22 14.70 20.83
C SER A 622 19.15 14.07 19.94
N GLY A 623 19.54 13.29 18.93
CA GLY A 623 18.64 12.68 17.96
C GLY A 623 18.95 13.01 16.51
N TYR A 624 18.32 12.26 15.62
CA TYR A 624 18.34 12.53 14.18
C TYR A 624 17.84 13.95 13.89
N GLN A 625 18.75 14.82 13.44
CA GLN A 625 18.51 16.25 13.31
C GLN A 625 17.28 16.60 12.44
N PRO A 626 17.07 15.96 11.27
CA PRO A 626 15.87 16.23 10.46
C PRO A 626 14.56 15.96 11.19
N LEU A 627 14.49 14.92 12.04
CA LEU A 627 13.29 14.64 12.84
C LEU A 627 13.08 15.73 13.90
N ARG A 628 14.14 16.18 14.59
CA ARG A 628 14.05 17.24 15.61
C ARG A 628 13.49 18.53 15.02
N GLU A 629 13.95 18.90 13.83
CA GLU A 629 13.46 20.10 13.13
C GLU A 629 12.01 19.95 12.67
N ALA A 630 11.65 18.77 12.15
CA ALA A 630 10.29 18.46 11.70
C ALA A 630 9.30 18.48 12.86
N LEU A 631 9.66 17.86 13.99
CA LEU A 631 8.89 17.89 15.23
C LEU A 631 8.77 19.32 15.75
N ALA A 632 9.86 20.11 15.78
CA ALA A 632 9.80 21.49 16.23
C ALA A 632 8.79 22.30 15.42
N THR A 633 8.79 22.15 14.10
CA THR A 633 7.79 22.79 13.23
C THR A 633 6.39 22.31 13.56
N TRP A 634 6.14 21.00 13.51
CA TRP A 634 4.80 20.44 13.70
C TRP A 634 4.20 20.75 15.08
N LEU A 635 5.00 20.63 16.15
CA LEU A 635 4.58 20.91 17.52
C LEU A 635 4.33 22.41 17.72
N SER A 636 5.18 23.27 17.18
CA SER A 636 5.00 24.73 17.24
C SER A 636 3.71 25.19 16.56
N GLU A 637 3.37 24.63 15.41
CA GLU A 637 2.13 24.93 14.68
C GLU A 637 0.90 24.41 15.43
N HIS A 638 0.98 23.18 15.96
CA HIS A 638 -0.13 22.56 16.66
C HIS A 638 -0.47 23.26 17.98
N TYR A 639 0.53 23.55 18.81
CA TYR A 639 0.35 24.19 20.12
C TYR A 639 0.44 25.71 20.08
N ARG A 640 0.74 26.30 18.91
CA ARG A 640 0.89 27.75 18.71
C ARG A 640 1.97 28.36 19.61
N VAL A 641 3.13 27.71 19.68
CA VAL A 641 4.31 28.13 20.44
C VAL A 641 5.48 28.47 19.52
N GLU A 642 6.56 29.05 20.05
CA GLU A 642 7.75 29.33 19.26
C GLU A 642 8.47 28.03 18.85
N ARG A 643 8.87 27.95 17.58
CA ARG A 643 9.63 26.82 17.02
C ARG A 643 11.07 26.83 17.56
N ASP A 644 11.43 25.82 18.35
CA ASP A 644 12.81 25.61 18.80
C ASP A 644 13.20 24.12 18.86
N PRO A 645 13.98 23.61 17.89
CA PRO A 645 14.50 22.24 17.89
C PRO A 645 15.41 21.91 19.09
N ASN A 646 15.99 22.90 19.77
CA ASN A 646 16.86 22.65 20.93
C ASN A 646 16.07 22.17 22.15
N ARG A 647 14.75 22.37 22.15
CA ARG A 647 13.84 21.85 23.17
C ARG A 647 13.54 20.36 23.01
N ILE A 648 13.96 19.74 21.89
CA ILE A 648 13.58 18.38 21.51
C ILE A 648 14.77 17.44 21.58
N CYS A 649 14.60 16.30 22.26
CA CYS A 649 15.52 15.17 22.27
C CYS A 649 14.79 13.89 21.85
N ILE A 650 15.33 13.14 20.89
CA ILE A 650 14.70 11.90 20.38
C ILE A 650 14.94 10.73 21.34
N SER A 651 13.91 9.93 21.57
CA SER A 651 13.90 8.78 22.48
C SER A 651 13.36 7.52 21.81
N GLY A 652 13.59 6.33 22.38
CA GLY A 652 13.03 5.08 21.84
C GLY A 652 11.58 4.80 22.25
N GLY A 653 10.79 5.87 22.37
CA GLY A 653 9.40 5.86 22.82
C GLY A 653 9.22 6.24 24.29
N ALA A 654 7.96 6.49 24.69
CA ALA A 654 7.61 7.12 25.96
C ALA A 654 8.19 6.41 27.20
N SER A 655 8.08 5.08 27.30
CA SER A 655 8.57 4.33 28.47
C SER A 655 10.09 4.37 28.63
N GLN A 656 10.84 4.24 27.53
CA GLN A 656 12.30 4.36 27.60
C GLN A 656 12.70 5.79 27.98
N ASN A 657 11.96 6.78 27.47
CA ASN A 657 12.23 8.17 27.79
C ASN A 657 12.03 8.49 29.28
N VAL A 658 10.96 7.96 29.92
CA VAL A 658 10.78 8.08 31.38
C VAL A 658 11.98 7.52 32.13
N ALA A 659 12.49 6.34 31.73
CA ALA A 659 13.68 5.77 32.35
C ALA A 659 14.90 6.70 32.18
N CYS A 660 15.14 7.24 30.99
CA CYS A 660 16.24 8.18 30.74
C CYS A 660 16.09 9.49 31.55
N ILE A 661 14.86 10.00 31.70
CA ILE A 661 14.56 11.18 32.51
C ILE A 661 14.94 10.92 33.97
N LEU A 662 14.52 9.79 34.53
CA LEU A 662 14.85 9.42 35.92
C LEU A 662 16.36 9.26 36.10
N GLN A 663 17.03 8.55 35.20
CA GLN A 663 18.49 8.37 35.25
C GLN A 663 19.28 9.69 35.15
N SER A 664 18.71 10.72 34.52
CA SER A 664 19.40 12.00 34.29
C SER A 664 19.01 13.10 35.28
N PHE A 665 17.80 13.08 35.82
CA PHE A 665 17.24 14.20 36.58
C PHE A 665 16.74 13.82 37.97
N THR A 666 17.02 12.59 38.41
CA THR A 666 16.69 12.15 39.77
C THR A 666 17.87 11.45 40.40
N ASP A 667 17.88 11.42 41.73
CA ASP A 667 18.87 10.68 42.50
C ASP A 667 18.19 10.11 43.75
N PRO A 668 18.34 8.82 44.08
CA PRO A 668 17.67 8.22 45.23
C PRO A 668 18.01 8.83 46.60
N ASN A 669 19.07 9.63 46.72
CA ASN A 669 19.38 10.38 47.95
C ASN A 669 18.78 11.80 47.97
N VAL A 670 18.44 12.35 46.80
CA VAL A 670 17.87 13.70 46.64
C VAL A 670 16.37 13.65 46.40
N THR A 671 15.93 12.86 45.43
CA THR A 671 14.52 12.67 45.05
C THR A 671 13.80 11.78 46.06
N GLN A 672 12.97 12.39 46.89
CA GLN A 672 12.39 11.73 48.07
C GLN A 672 11.03 11.08 47.81
N ALA A 673 10.24 11.58 46.85
CA ALA A 673 8.92 11.05 46.55
C ALA A 673 8.56 11.16 45.06
N VAL A 674 7.75 10.19 44.60
CA VAL A 674 7.15 10.17 43.26
C VAL A 674 5.63 10.21 43.42
N TRP A 675 5.02 11.32 43.00
CA TRP A 675 3.60 11.57 43.08
C TRP A 675 2.93 11.15 41.77
N CYS A 676 2.21 10.03 41.79
CA CYS A 676 1.48 9.52 40.64
C CYS A 676 0.03 9.95 40.74
N ILE A 677 -0.46 10.64 39.71
CA ILE A 677 -1.90 10.91 39.59
C ILE A 677 -2.63 9.59 39.40
N SER A 678 -3.67 9.35 40.19
CA SER A 678 -4.38 8.09 40.31
C SER A 678 -5.86 8.26 39.92
N PRO A 679 -6.40 7.42 39.03
CA PRO A 679 -5.77 6.22 38.46
C PRO A 679 -4.62 6.53 37.48
N SER A 680 -3.58 5.67 37.45
CA SER A 680 -2.35 5.94 36.69
C SER A 680 -2.03 4.86 35.66
N TYR A 681 -1.21 5.19 34.66
CA TYR A 681 -0.71 4.19 33.70
C TYR A 681 0.20 3.17 34.39
N HIS A 682 -0.37 1.99 34.66
CA HIS A 682 0.23 1.00 35.55
C HIS A 682 1.63 0.48 35.18
N LEU A 683 1.98 0.41 33.90
CA LEU A 683 3.30 -0.08 33.48
C LEU A 683 4.43 0.90 33.83
N VAL A 684 4.14 2.16 34.18
CA VAL A 684 5.15 3.13 34.61
C VAL A 684 5.74 2.79 35.98
N PHE A 685 4.98 2.10 36.85
CA PHE A 685 5.41 1.86 38.24
C PHE A 685 6.70 1.05 38.31
N GLN A 686 6.84 0.06 37.42
CA GLN A 686 8.07 -0.74 37.35
C GLN A 686 9.27 0.13 36.96
N ILE A 687 9.08 1.11 36.07
CA ILE A 687 10.16 2.03 35.65
C ILE A 687 10.66 2.84 36.85
N PHE A 688 9.76 3.32 37.73
CA PHE A 688 10.17 4.01 38.96
C PHE A 688 10.92 3.09 39.92
N ARG A 689 10.44 1.85 40.12
CA ARG A 689 11.11 0.85 40.97
C ARG A 689 12.52 0.52 40.48
N ASP A 690 12.66 0.27 39.19
CA ASP A 690 13.95 -0.04 38.54
C ASP A 690 14.97 1.10 38.68
N ASN A 691 14.50 2.34 38.89
CA ASN A 691 15.33 3.53 39.13
C ASN A 691 15.51 3.86 40.63
N GLY A 692 15.19 2.92 41.53
CA GLY A 692 15.48 3.03 42.96
C GLY A 692 14.40 3.73 43.78
N PHE A 693 13.18 3.89 43.24
CA PHE A 693 12.06 4.53 43.93
C PHE A 693 11.06 3.55 44.57
N GLU A 694 11.42 2.27 44.74
CA GLU A 694 10.60 1.31 45.47
C GLU A 694 10.16 1.86 46.84
N GLY A 695 8.88 1.73 47.17
CA GLY A 695 8.29 2.27 48.41
C GLY A 695 8.14 3.79 48.49
N ARG A 696 8.49 4.54 47.42
CA ARG A 696 8.41 6.03 47.39
C ARG A 696 7.32 6.58 46.47
N LEU A 697 6.57 5.70 45.83
CA LEU A 697 5.41 6.08 45.03
C LEU A 697 4.27 6.50 45.98
N ARG A 698 3.57 7.58 45.63
CA ARG A 698 2.46 8.16 46.39
C ARG A 698 1.32 8.48 45.43
N ALA A 699 0.09 8.14 45.82
CA ALA A 699 -1.08 8.38 45.00
C ALA A 699 -1.63 9.78 45.25
N THR A 700 -1.99 10.47 44.17
CA THR A 700 -2.75 11.73 44.23
C THR A 700 -4.05 11.55 43.47
N PRO A 701 -5.22 11.81 44.08
CA PRO A 701 -6.49 11.59 43.42
C PRO A 701 -6.73 12.56 42.27
N GLU A 702 -7.64 12.19 41.37
CA GLU A 702 -8.22 13.07 40.37
C GLU A 702 -9.64 13.50 40.74
N ASP A 703 -9.96 14.78 40.54
CA ASP A 703 -11.32 15.31 40.49
C ASP A 703 -11.84 15.39 39.05
N GLU A 704 -12.93 16.12 38.82
CA GLU A 704 -13.54 16.24 37.50
C GLU A 704 -12.70 16.99 36.46
N GLU A 705 -11.69 17.77 36.87
CA GLU A 705 -10.78 18.50 35.99
C GLU A 705 -9.38 17.86 35.90
N GLY A 706 -9.22 16.62 36.34
CA GLY A 706 -7.93 15.93 36.38
C GLY A 706 -7.36 15.92 37.80
N VAL A 707 -6.07 16.19 37.98
CA VAL A 707 -5.42 16.16 39.31
C VAL A 707 -6.16 17.04 40.34
N ASP A 708 -6.39 16.52 41.54
CA ASP A 708 -6.79 17.34 42.67
C ASP A 708 -5.56 18.08 43.23
N ILE A 709 -5.47 19.37 42.93
CA ILE A 709 -4.33 20.22 43.31
C ILE A 709 -4.28 20.45 44.82
N GLU A 710 -5.43 20.60 45.46
CA GLU A 710 -5.51 20.87 46.90
C GLU A 710 -5.07 19.63 47.67
N ALA A 711 -5.52 18.45 47.26
CA ALA A 711 -5.07 17.19 47.83
C ALA A 711 -3.57 16.96 47.58
N LEU A 712 -3.07 17.24 46.38
CA LEU A 712 -1.64 17.12 46.07
C LEU A 712 -0.79 18.04 46.93
N GLU A 713 -1.16 19.32 47.04
CA GLU A 713 -0.44 20.30 47.84
C GLU A 713 -0.46 19.94 49.33
N ALA A 714 -1.61 19.50 49.86
CA ALA A 714 -1.71 19.05 51.24
C ALA A 714 -0.77 17.86 51.52
N LYS A 715 -0.72 16.87 50.61
CA LYS A 715 0.17 15.71 50.74
C LYS A 715 1.64 16.09 50.62
N LEU A 716 2.00 16.98 49.68
CA LEU A 716 3.36 17.52 49.54
C LEU A 716 3.79 18.28 50.80
N ALA A 717 2.94 19.19 51.30
CA ALA A 717 3.22 19.97 52.50
C ALA A 717 3.39 19.07 53.73
N GLU A 718 2.56 18.04 53.87
CA GLU A 718 2.65 17.08 54.97
C GLU A 718 3.91 16.21 54.88
N PHE A 719 4.27 15.79 53.68
CA PHE A 719 5.53 15.09 53.42
C PHE A 719 6.72 15.94 53.83
N GLU A 720 6.75 17.23 53.45
CA GLU A 720 7.86 18.14 53.76
C GLU A 720 8.07 18.35 55.27
N LYS A 721 7.01 18.32 56.08
CA LYS A 721 7.15 18.41 57.55
C LYS A 721 7.93 17.23 58.15
N HIS A 722 7.85 16.06 57.52
CA HIS A 722 8.43 14.81 57.99
C HIS A 722 9.52 14.28 57.06
N ALA A 723 9.99 15.11 56.12
CA ALA A 723 10.90 14.67 55.08
C ALA A 723 12.23 14.20 55.69
N PRO A 724 12.80 13.09 55.20
CA PRO A 724 14.14 12.67 55.61
C PRO A 724 15.16 13.78 55.33
N GLU A 725 16.19 13.89 56.18
CA GLU A 725 17.32 14.77 55.87
C GLU A 725 17.92 14.40 54.51
N ALA A 726 18.15 15.42 53.67
CA ALA A 726 18.73 15.24 52.35
C ALA A 726 20.12 14.61 52.48
N LYS A 727 20.31 13.46 51.83
CA LYS A 727 21.62 12.80 51.76
C LYS A 727 22.39 13.36 50.56
N ALA A 728 23.72 13.32 50.64
CA ALA A 728 24.55 13.64 49.49
C ALA A 728 24.15 12.75 48.30
N PRO A 729 24.05 13.30 47.07
CA PRO A 729 23.65 12.53 45.91
C PRO A 729 24.59 11.33 45.70
N VAL A 730 24.04 10.22 45.21
CA VAL A 730 24.80 9.00 44.88
C VAL A 730 25.75 9.27 43.70
N SER A 731 25.36 10.16 42.79
CA SER A 731 26.17 10.55 41.64
C SER A 731 26.19 12.06 41.40
N ASP A 732 27.28 12.58 40.84
CA ASP A 732 27.34 13.98 40.42
C ASP A 732 26.47 14.19 39.19
N ALA A 733 25.45 15.04 39.29
CA ALA A 733 24.60 15.45 38.18
C ALA A 733 25.42 16.12 37.05
N GLY A 734 26.54 16.73 37.40
CA GLY A 734 27.35 17.55 36.52
C GLY A 734 26.64 18.84 36.10
N LYS A 735 27.28 19.63 35.22
CA LYS A 735 26.79 20.95 34.80
C LYS A 735 25.55 20.93 33.88
N TYR A 736 25.12 19.76 33.41
CA TYR A 736 24.09 19.63 32.38
C TYR A 736 22.78 19.04 32.91
N ARG A 737 22.67 18.78 34.21
CA ARG A 737 21.49 18.16 34.83
C ARG A 737 21.19 18.79 36.19
N LYS A 738 19.99 18.49 36.69
CA LYS A 738 19.50 18.88 38.01
C LYS A 738 18.79 17.66 38.63
N HIS A 739 19.04 17.37 39.91
CA HIS A 739 18.28 16.38 40.66
C HIS A 739 17.12 17.08 41.37
N TYR A 740 15.88 16.70 41.05
CA TYR A 740 14.69 17.29 41.67
C TYR A 740 14.36 16.60 42.99
N ARG A 741 13.82 17.36 43.94
CA ARG A 741 13.36 16.84 45.24
C ARG A 741 12.17 15.90 45.10
N HIS A 742 11.27 16.19 44.17
CA HIS A 742 10.07 15.39 43.88
C HIS A 742 9.94 15.10 42.39
N VAL A 743 9.20 14.05 42.07
CA VAL A 743 8.69 13.80 40.72
C VAL A 743 7.17 13.73 40.77
N ILE A 744 6.51 14.32 39.78
CA ILE A 744 5.07 14.18 39.56
C ILE A 744 4.88 13.50 38.21
N TYR A 745 4.12 12.41 38.16
CA TYR A 745 3.79 11.72 36.91
C TYR A 745 2.32 11.94 36.55
N ALA A 746 2.10 12.40 35.32
CA ALA A 746 0.79 12.83 34.83
C ALA A 746 0.53 12.34 33.40
N VAL A 747 -0.74 12.08 33.09
CA VAL A 747 -1.24 11.99 31.70
C VAL A 747 -2.23 13.14 31.50
N PRO A 748 -1.77 14.34 31.08
CA PRO A 748 -2.59 15.57 31.15
C PRO A 748 -3.75 15.62 30.17
N THR A 749 -3.69 14.87 29.07
CA THR A 749 -4.68 14.88 27.99
C THR A 749 -5.16 13.46 27.73
N CYS A 750 -6.48 13.24 27.74
CA CYS A 750 -7.10 11.95 27.49
C CYS A 750 -6.47 10.82 28.33
N SER A 751 -6.41 11.04 29.64
CA SER A 751 -5.66 10.25 30.62
C SER A 751 -5.88 8.75 30.45
N ASN A 752 -4.79 7.98 30.47
CA ASN A 752 -4.86 6.53 30.62
C ASN A 752 -4.72 6.19 32.11
N PRO A 753 -5.80 5.75 32.78
CA PRO A 753 -6.99 5.14 32.18
C PRO A 753 -8.29 5.97 32.23
N SER A 754 -8.32 7.12 32.90
CA SER A 754 -9.58 7.81 33.27
C SER A 754 -10.29 8.54 32.12
N GLY A 755 -9.62 8.75 30.99
CA GLY A 755 -10.10 9.53 29.85
C GLY A 755 -10.14 11.05 30.11
N LYS A 756 -9.75 11.50 31.31
CA LYS A 756 -9.81 12.92 31.71
C LYS A 756 -8.76 13.76 31.00
N THR A 757 -9.10 15.01 30.70
CA THR A 757 -8.15 16.03 30.27
C THR A 757 -8.07 17.12 31.35
N MET A 758 -6.86 17.53 31.71
CA MET A 758 -6.64 18.61 32.67
C MET A 758 -7.01 19.96 32.07
N SER A 759 -7.81 20.76 32.78
CA SER A 759 -8.13 22.14 32.38
C SER A 759 -6.90 23.06 32.40
N LEU A 760 -6.97 24.20 31.69
CA LEU A 760 -5.86 25.18 31.68
C LEU A 760 -5.47 25.63 33.09
N ARG A 761 -6.47 26.02 33.90
CA ARG A 761 -6.25 26.41 35.30
C ARG A 761 -5.54 25.30 36.08
N ARG A 762 -5.91 24.04 35.84
CA ARG A 762 -5.32 22.89 36.53
C ARG A 762 -3.86 22.69 36.15
N ARG A 763 -3.54 22.84 34.86
CA ARG A 763 -2.17 22.79 34.34
C ARG A 763 -1.30 23.91 34.91
N GLU A 764 -1.81 25.15 34.93
CA GLU A 764 -1.10 26.30 35.52
C GLU A 764 -0.83 26.09 37.02
N ALA A 765 -1.83 25.65 37.77
CA ALA A 765 -1.69 25.38 39.20
C ALA A 765 -0.68 24.25 39.47
N LEU A 766 -0.67 23.20 38.64
CA LEU A 766 0.28 22.10 38.79
C LEU A 766 1.73 22.56 38.59
N VAL A 767 1.99 23.39 37.56
CA VAL A 767 3.32 23.96 37.31
C VAL A 767 3.77 24.86 38.46
N GLN A 768 2.88 25.73 38.97
CA GLN A 768 3.18 26.59 40.12
C GLN A 768 3.52 25.76 41.37
N LEU A 769 2.78 24.68 41.62
CA LEU A 769 3.02 23.78 42.72
C LEU A 769 4.36 23.04 42.57
N ALA A 770 4.67 22.57 41.36
CA ALA A 770 5.94 21.92 41.07
C ALA A 770 7.14 22.85 41.29
N ARG A 771 7.05 24.12 40.88
CA ARG A 771 8.06 25.14 41.18
C ARG A 771 8.23 25.37 42.68
N LYS A 772 7.12 25.47 43.42
CA LYS A 772 7.12 25.70 44.87
C LYS A 772 7.84 24.60 45.64
N TYR A 773 7.66 23.34 45.24
CA TYR A 773 8.21 22.18 45.95
C TYR A 773 9.46 21.58 45.30
N ASP A 774 10.03 22.18 44.24
CA ASP A 774 11.14 21.61 43.48
C ASP A 774 10.83 20.21 42.91
N ALA A 775 9.69 20.11 42.21
CA ALA A 775 9.22 18.88 41.60
C ALA A 775 9.40 18.91 40.07
N LEU A 776 9.81 17.77 39.49
CA LEU A 776 9.75 17.55 38.05
C LEU A 776 8.43 16.89 37.66
N ILE A 777 7.64 17.55 36.82
CA ILE A 777 6.45 16.98 36.20
C ILE A 777 6.85 16.25 34.91
N ILE A 778 6.63 14.93 34.87
CA ILE A 778 6.77 14.10 33.69
C ILE A 778 5.38 13.89 33.09
N CYS A 779 5.12 14.51 31.93
CA CYS A 779 3.83 14.46 31.25
C CYS A 779 3.84 13.41 30.14
N ASP A 780 3.06 12.35 30.26
CA ASP A 780 2.90 11.31 29.23
C ASP A 780 1.93 11.77 28.14
N ASP A 781 2.39 12.65 27.25
CA ASP A 781 1.59 13.36 26.24
C ASP A 781 1.38 12.53 24.96
N VAL A 782 1.19 11.22 25.08
CA VAL A 782 1.10 10.29 23.94
C VAL A 782 -0.26 10.29 23.23
N TYR A 783 -1.27 10.98 23.78
CA TYR A 783 -2.63 11.05 23.23
C TYR A 783 -3.02 12.43 22.69
N ASP A 784 -2.16 13.45 22.78
CA ASP A 784 -2.52 14.84 22.44
C ASP A 784 -3.11 15.00 21.03
N PHE A 785 -2.59 14.23 20.06
CA PHE A 785 -3.04 14.25 18.67
C PHE A 785 -4.28 13.40 18.38
N LEU A 786 -4.84 12.72 19.38
CA LEU A 786 -5.93 11.75 19.25
C LEU A 786 -7.23 12.28 19.87
N GLN A 787 -7.57 13.54 19.57
CA GLN A 787 -8.75 14.23 20.07
C GLN A 787 -9.74 14.58 18.96
N TRP A 788 -11.04 14.51 19.26
CA TRP A 788 -12.14 14.83 18.34
C TRP A 788 -13.33 15.41 19.10
N ARG A 789 -14.17 16.17 18.39
CA ARG A 789 -15.46 16.58 18.94
C ARG A 789 -16.43 15.41 19.01
N ILE A 790 -17.25 15.33 20.05
CA ILE A 790 -18.23 14.24 20.24
C ILE A 790 -19.49 14.51 19.41
N ASP A 791 -19.82 15.79 19.22
CA ASP A 791 -20.98 16.26 18.45
C ASP A 791 -20.74 16.33 16.93
N SER A 792 -19.50 16.11 16.46
CA SER A 792 -19.19 16.06 15.03
C SER A 792 -19.56 14.71 14.40
N ASP A 793 -20.02 14.75 13.14
CA ASP A 793 -20.31 13.55 12.36
C ASP A 793 -18.99 12.98 11.80
N PRO A 794 -18.56 11.78 12.21
CA PRO A 794 -17.29 11.19 11.77
C PRO A 794 -17.32 10.83 10.28
N ARG A 795 -18.51 10.76 9.66
CA ARG A 795 -18.72 10.45 8.24
C ARG A 795 -18.61 11.69 7.36
N LYS A 796 -18.60 12.89 7.95
CA LYS A 796 -18.28 14.13 7.26
C LYS A 796 -16.76 14.31 7.27
N ILE A 797 -16.07 13.54 6.44
CA ILE A 797 -14.64 13.75 6.19
C ILE A 797 -14.53 15.09 5.44
N SER A 798 -14.00 16.10 6.12
CA SER A 798 -13.77 17.41 5.52
C SER A 798 -12.56 17.30 4.59
N SER A 799 -12.77 17.47 3.27
CA SER A 799 -11.71 17.52 2.25
C SER A 799 -10.85 18.79 2.33
N SER A 800 -11.17 19.70 3.25
CA SER A 800 -10.38 20.86 3.61
C SER A 800 -10.59 21.13 5.09
N LEU A 801 -9.58 20.93 5.94
CA LEU A 801 -9.65 21.43 7.31
C LEU A 801 -9.97 22.92 7.25
N SER A 802 -11.20 23.28 7.59
CA SER A 802 -11.48 24.66 7.95
C SER A 802 -10.53 25.00 9.11
N PRO A 803 -9.90 26.18 9.14
CA PRO A 803 -9.11 26.62 10.30
C PRO A 803 -9.89 26.54 11.64
N ASN A 804 -11.23 26.44 11.56
CA ASN A 804 -12.16 26.30 12.67
C ASN A 804 -12.60 24.84 12.97
N GLU A 805 -12.11 23.82 12.24
CA GLU A 805 -12.45 22.39 12.44
C GLU A 805 -11.40 21.60 13.25
N HIS A 806 -10.46 22.28 13.92
CA HIS A 806 -9.65 21.63 14.95
C HIS A 806 -10.55 21.20 16.13
N PRO A 807 -10.23 20.10 16.85
CA PRO A 807 -10.85 19.87 18.15
C PRO A 807 -10.63 21.15 18.97
N GLU A 808 -11.71 21.79 19.42
CA GLU A 808 -11.67 23.11 20.11
C GLU A 808 -10.86 23.08 21.42
N MET A 809 -10.30 21.92 21.80
CA MET A 809 -9.45 21.71 22.97
C MET A 809 -7.96 21.62 22.57
N LEU A 810 -7.38 22.75 22.18
CA LEU A 810 -5.92 22.92 22.09
C LEU A 810 -5.44 23.61 23.37
N LEU A 811 -5.20 22.81 24.42
CA LEU A 811 -4.63 23.31 25.67
C LEU A 811 -3.10 23.33 25.57
N PRO A 812 -2.43 24.37 26.11
CA PRO A 812 -0.98 24.38 26.18
C PRO A 812 -0.48 23.22 27.06
N ARG A 813 0.67 22.66 26.68
CA ARG A 813 1.33 21.62 27.47
C ARG A 813 1.97 22.23 28.70
N LEU A 814 2.16 21.43 29.76
CA LEU A 814 2.74 21.94 31.01
C LEU A 814 4.17 22.46 30.82
N CYS A 815 4.96 21.88 29.93
CA CYS A 815 6.30 22.40 29.60
C CYS A 815 6.26 23.78 28.94
N ASP A 816 5.23 24.07 28.13
CA ASP A 816 5.05 25.38 27.51
C ASP A 816 4.58 26.43 28.54
N ILE A 817 3.67 26.05 29.43
CA ILE A 817 3.23 26.88 30.56
C ILE A 817 4.41 27.22 31.46
N ASP A 818 5.22 26.22 31.82
CA ASP A 818 6.40 26.41 32.65
C ASP A 818 7.41 27.35 31.98
N LEU A 819 7.72 27.17 30.70
CA LEU A 819 8.59 28.11 29.99
C LEU A 819 8.02 29.54 29.93
N ALA A 820 6.71 29.68 29.71
CA ALA A 820 6.04 30.98 29.66
C ALA A 820 6.06 31.71 31.00
N MET A 821 6.11 30.99 32.13
CA MET A 821 6.23 31.56 33.48
C MET A 821 7.67 32.03 33.82
N GLY A 822 8.60 31.97 32.87
CA GLY A 822 9.99 32.42 33.06
C GLY A 822 10.82 31.50 33.97
N ARG A 823 12.02 31.93 34.35
CA ARG A 823 12.92 31.13 35.20
C ARG A 823 12.47 31.16 36.65
N ALA A 824 12.35 29.99 37.29
CA ALA A 824 12.05 29.89 38.72
C ALA A 824 13.30 30.17 39.56
N ASP A 825 13.12 30.73 40.77
CA ASP A 825 14.23 31.10 41.66
C ASP A 825 15.09 29.90 42.08
N ASN A 826 14.48 28.71 42.21
CA ASN A 826 15.15 27.44 42.52
C ASN A 826 15.69 26.70 41.29
N ASP A 827 15.73 27.35 40.12
CA ASP A 827 16.28 26.78 38.88
C ASP A 827 17.12 27.81 38.12
N PRO A 828 18.29 28.22 38.67
CA PRO A 828 19.13 29.25 38.08
C PRO A 828 19.71 28.86 36.71
N HIS A 829 19.73 27.56 36.39
CA HIS A 829 20.25 27.03 35.12
C HIS A 829 19.17 26.86 34.04
N GLY A 830 17.89 27.01 34.39
CA GLY A 830 16.78 27.01 33.43
C GLY A 830 16.41 25.63 32.89
N PHE A 831 16.49 24.58 33.70
CA PHE A 831 16.00 23.24 33.35
C PHE A 831 14.46 23.15 33.27
N GLY A 832 13.74 24.02 33.98
CA GLY A 832 12.28 23.95 34.12
C GLY A 832 11.83 22.94 35.18
N HIS A 833 10.53 22.76 35.30
CA HIS A 833 9.83 21.84 36.21
C HIS A 833 8.78 20.98 35.51
N ALA A 834 8.62 21.11 34.18
CA ALA A 834 7.70 20.28 33.41
C ALA A 834 8.31 19.85 32.07
N VAL A 835 8.14 18.57 31.73
CA VAL A 835 8.57 17.99 30.45
C VAL A 835 7.47 17.19 29.79
N SER A 836 7.36 17.33 28.48
CA SER A 836 6.47 16.55 27.62
C SER A 836 7.18 15.29 27.15
N ASN A 837 6.55 14.14 27.33
CA ASN A 837 7.02 12.83 26.90
C ASN A 837 6.13 12.31 25.76
N GLY A 838 6.52 12.60 24.52
CA GLY A 838 5.78 12.23 23.31
C GLY A 838 6.20 10.89 22.72
N SER A 839 5.29 10.26 21.96
CA SER A 839 5.60 9.03 21.23
C SER A 839 4.75 8.87 19.97
N PHE A 840 5.33 8.23 18.95
CA PHE A 840 4.60 7.78 17.77
C PHE A 840 3.80 6.49 17.99
N SER A 841 3.91 5.84 19.16
CA SER A 841 3.33 4.50 19.41
C SER A 841 1.82 4.42 19.19
N LYS A 842 1.08 5.50 19.49
CA LYS A 842 -0.38 5.59 19.30
C LYS A 842 -0.78 6.16 17.93
N LEU A 843 0.19 6.66 17.17
CA LEU A 843 -0.02 7.36 15.90
C LEU A 843 0.32 6.46 14.70
N THR A 844 1.46 5.76 14.78
CA THR A 844 2.00 4.92 13.71
C THR A 844 2.23 3.46 14.11
N GLY A 845 2.17 3.16 15.40
CA GLY A 845 2.28 1.79 15.94
C GLY A 845 3.44 1.63 16.91
N PRO A 846 3.28 0.78 17.95
CA PRO A 846 4.26 0.65 19.04
C PRO A 846 5.60 0.05 18.60
N GLY A 847 5.63 -0.70 17.50
CA GLY A 847 6.84 -1.33 16.95
C GLY A 847 7.89 -0.35 16.43
N MET A 848 7.51 0.90 16.13
CA MET A 848 8.47 1.91 15.65
C MET A 848 9.54 2.26 16.69
N ARG A 849 9.22 2.12 17.98
CA ARG A 849 10.11 2.44 19.11
C ARG A 849 10.75 3.82 18.96
N THR A 850 9.96 4.83 18.60
CA THR A 850 10.43 6.22 18.44
C THR A 850 9.50 7.16 19.18
N GLY A 851 10.07 8.13 19.88
CA GLY A 851 9.38 9.19 20.59
C GLY A 851 10.31 10.39 20.78
N TRP A 852 9.88 11.33 21.60
CA TRP A 852 10.66 12.53 21.88
C TRP A 852 10.36 13.05 23.29
N LEU A 853 11.35 13.70 23.88
CA LEU A 853 11.15 14.65 24.96
C LEU A 853 11.02 16.06 24.37
N GLU A 854 10.11 16.85 24.90
CA GLU A 854 10.14 18.31 24.74
C GLU A 854 10.13 19.02 26.09
N GLY A 855 11.03 19.98 26.29
CA GLY A 855 11.19 20.73 27.55
C GLY A 855 11.92 22.05 27.34
N SER A 856 12.66 22.51 28.35
CA SER A 856 13.62 23.59 28.14
C SER A 856 14.81 23.11 27.31
N PRO A 857 15.53 24.00 26.59
CA PRO A 857 16.75 23.61 25.88
C PRO A 857 17.81 22.98 26.78
N ALA A 858 17.92 23.46 28.03
CA ALA A 858 18.85 22.90 29.02
C ALA A 858 18.45 21.48 29.43
N PHE A 859 17.15 21.23 29.62
CA PHE A 859 16.64 19.89 29.96
C PHE A 859 16.86 18.90 28.82
N ALA A 860 16.47 19.28 27.59
CA ALA A 860 16.62 18.42 26.42
C ALA A 860 18.10 18.07 26.15
N PHE A 861 19.00 19.05 26.31
CA PHE A 861 20.43 18.79 26.22
C PHE A 861 20.94 17.87 27.35
N GLY A 862 20.49 18.08 28.58
CA GLY A 862 20.82 17.25 29.74
C GLY A 862 20.39 15.80 29.62
N LEU A 863 19.21 15.57 29.04
CA LEU A 863 18.70 14.23 28.71
C LEU A 863 19.57 13.57 27.65
N ALA A 864 19.97 14.30 26.59
CA ALA A 864 20.87 13.78 25.56
C ALA A 864 22.22 13.32 26.13
N GLN A 865 22.61 13.77 27.33
CA GLN A 865 23.83 13.30 27.98
C GLN A 865 23.66 11.94 28.70
N THR A 866 22.49 11.30 28.66
CA THR A 866 22.22 9.99 29.33
C THR A 866 23.30 8.98 28.95
N GLY A 867 23.81 8.21 29.91
CA GLY A 867 24.95 7.30 29.67
C GLY A 867 24.71 6.33 28.50
N ALA A 868 23.51 5.77 28.40
CA ALA A 868 23.11 4.91 27.27
C ALA A 868 23.15 5.66 25.93
N THR A 869 22.67 6.91 25.90
CA THR A 869 22.70 7.78 24.72
C THR A 869 24.13 8.21 24.35
N LYS A 870 24.97 8.54 25.34
CA LYS A 870 26.38 8.89 25.10
C LYS A 870 27.20 7.74 24.56
N SER A 871 26.91 6.52 25.00
CA SER A 871 27.64 5.34 24.56
C SER A 871 27.22 4.85 23.19
N GLY A 872 25.92 4.94 22.87
CA GLY A 872 25.32 4.32 21.68
C GLY A 872 24.67 5.29 20.71
N GLY A 873 24.80 6.60 20.90
CA GLY A 873 24.08 7.62 20.16
C GLY A 873 22.56 7.61 20.44
N SER A 874 21.78 8.27 19.57
CA SER A 874 20.34 8.36 19.77
C SER A 874 19.63 7.03 19.55
N PRO A 875 18.67 6.65 20.42
CA PRO A 875 17.91 5.42 20.26
C PRO A 875 17.07 5.43 18.97
N SER A 876 16.97 4.26 18.31
CA SER A 876 16.11 4.02 17.15
C SER A 876 16.38 4.96 15.96
N GLN A 877 17.64 5.26 15.69
CA GLN A 877 18.07 6.23 14.65
C GLN A 877 17.41 6.01 13.29
N PHE A 878 17.36 4.76 12.79
CA PHE A 878 16.71 4.46 11.51
C PHE A 878 15.20 4.71 11.56
N SER A 879 14.51 4.25 12.61
CA SER A 879 13.09 4.56 12.80
C SER A 879 12.84 6.07 12.89
N ALA A 880 13.76 6.82 13.49
CA ALA A 880 13.69 8.28 13.57
C ALA A 880 13.84 8.93 12.18
N SER A 881 14.64 8.38 11.27
CA SER A 881 14.68 8.89 9.89
C SER A 881 13.37 8.61 9.16
N VAL A 882 12.76 7.44 9.36
CA VAL A 882 11.45 7.10 8.77
C VAL A 882 10.37 8.06 9.29
N MET A 883 10.38 8.36 10.60
CA MET A 883 9.46 9.35 11.17
C MET A 883 9.75 10.77 10.66
N ALA A 884 11.02 11.12 10.42
CA ALA A 884 11.38 12.43 9.89
C ALA A 884 10.71 12.65 8.54
N ASP A 885 10.82 11.68 7.63
CA ASP A 885 10.20 11.73 6.31
C ASP A 885 8.67 11.89 6.41
N LEU A 886 7.99 11.12 7.27
CA LEU A 886 6.53 11.21 7.43
C LEU A 886 6.06 12.54 8.03
N VAL A 887 6.80 13.11 8.97
CA VAL A 887 6.46 14.40 9.60
C VAL A 887 6.76 15.56 8.65
N GLN A 888 7.89 15.52 7.94
CA GLN A 888 8.30 16.57 6.99
C GLN A 888 7.41 16.63 5.76
N SER A 889 6.99 15.47 5.24
CA SER A 889 6.08 15.41 4.09
C SER A 889 4.65 15.81 4.43
N GLY A 890 4.29 15.86 5.71
CA GLY A 890 2.90 16.08 6.16
C GLY A 890 2.03 14.81 6.13
N ALA A 891 2.56 13.68 5.67
CA ALA A 891 1.80 12.44 5.50
C ALA A 891 1.26 11.90 6.83
N LEU A 892 2.00 12.05 7.93
CA LEU A 892 1.50 11.68 9.25
C LEU A 892 0.32 12.56 9.67
N GLN A 893 0.45 13.87 9.52
CA GLN A 893 -0.54 14.87 9.91
C GLN A 893 -1.84 14.70 9.11
N GLU A 894 -1.72 14.48 7.80
CA GLU A 894 -2.85 14.17 6.93
C GLU A 894 -3.56 12.90 7.41
N ARG A 895 -2.84 11.81 7.63
CA ARG A 895 -3.42 10.55 8.09
C ARG A 895 -4.11 10.68 9.46
N LEU A 896 -3.54 11.46 10.38
CA LEU A 896 -4.16 11.74 11.67
C LEU A 896 -5.50 12.45 11.49
N ALA A 897 -5.61 13.35 10.51
CA ALA A 897 -6.84 14.09 10.21
C ALA A 897 -7.88 13.25 9.44
N THR A 898 -7.46 12.51 8.42
CA THR A 898 -8.38 11.85 7.48
C THR A 898 -8.74 10.42 7.86
N THR A 899 -7.89 9.76 8.65
CA THR A 899 -8.03 8.33 8.95
C THR A 899 -8.10 8.05 10.44
N LEU A 900 -7.04 8.35 11.19
CA LEU A 900 -6.91 7.83 12.55
C LEU A 900 -7.92 8.43 13.52
N ARG A 901 -8.05 9.77 13.57
CA ARG A 901 -9.03 10.44 14.44
C ARG A 901 -10.48 10.09 14.08
N PRO A 902 -10.93 10.15 12.81
CA PRO A 902 -12.28 9.75 12.44
C PRO A 902 -12.62 8.30 12.82
N GLN A 903 -11.68 7.37 12.63
CA GLN A 903 -11.89 5.95 12.98
C GLN A 903 -11.98 5.72 14.49
N LEU A 904 -11.10 6.36 15.27
CA LEU A 904 -11.17 6.28 16.74
C LEU A 904 -12.44 6.94 17.28
N GLN A 905 -12.85 8.08 16.70
CA GLN A 905 -14.10 8.74 17.03
C GLN A 905 -15.32 7.85 16.74
N HIS A 906 -15.33 7.16 15.60
CA HIS A 906 -16.39 6.21 15.23
C HIS A 906 -16.49 5.06 16.22
N ARG A 907 -15.36 4.42 16.54
CA ARG A 907 -15.26 3.33 17.52
C ARG A 907 -15.69 3.75 18.92
N HIS A 908 -15.22 4.90 19.39
CA HIS A 908 -15.65 5.50 20.65
C HIS A 908 -17.18 5.65 20.70
N ARG A 909 -17.79 6.23 19.66
CA ARG A 909 -19.25 6.42 19.60
C ARG A 909 -20.03 5.11 19.68
N ILE A 910 -19.60 4.08 18.95
CA ILE A 910 -20.27 2.76 18.99
C ILE A 910 -20.19 2.17 20.40
N MET A 911 -19.01 2.20 21.03
CA MET A 911 -18.83 1.72 22.39
C MET A 911 -19.69 2.51 23.39
N MET A 912 -19.69 3.84 23.32
CA MET A 912 -20.49 4.69 24.22
C MET A 912 -21.99 4.44 24.04
N GLN A 913 -22.49 4.27 22.81
CA GLN A 913 -23.89 3.89 22.56
C GLN A 913 -24.25 2.55 23.20
N ALA A 914 -23.36 1.55 23.11
CA ALA A 914 -23.55 0.27 23.78
C ALA A 914 -23.55 0.42 25.31
N ILE A 915 -22.64 1.23 25.85
CA ILE A 915 -22.52 1.52 27.30
C ILE A 915 -23.81 2.17 27.82
N HIS A 916 -24.31 3.24 27.19
CA HIS A 916 -25.57 3.88 27.58
C HIS A 916 -26.76 2.91 27.50
N LYS A 917 -26.80 2.06 26.48
CA LYS A 917 -27.89 1.10 26.31
C LYS A 917 -27.87 -0.03 27.34
N HIS A 918 -26.69 -0.58 27.66
CA HIS A 918 -26.56 -1.84 28.38
C HIS A 918 -26.04 -1.71 29.82
N LEU A 919 -25.23 -0.69 30.13
CA LEU A 919 -24.58 -0.50 31.43
C LEU A 919 -25.19 0.65 32.24
N GLU A 920 -25.63 1.73 31.61
CA GLU A 920 -26.28 2.85 32.32
C GLU A 920 -27.53 2.41 33.12
N PRO A 921 -28.41 1.50 32.63
CA PRO A 921 -29.53 0.97 33.41
C PRO A 921 -29.10 0.16 34.65
N LEU A 922 -27.80 -0.13 34.79
CA LEU A 922 -27.20 -0.81 35.94
C LEU A 922 -26.47 0.15 36.87
N ASN A 923 -26.75 1.45 36.82
CA ASN A 923 -26.11 2.48 37.65
C ASN A 923 -24.58 2.51 37.52
N VAL A 924 -24.05 2.18 36.34
CA VAL A 924 -22.61 2.32 36.06
C VAL A 924 -22.35 3.79 35.72
N GLY A 925 -21.44 4.42 36.46
CA GLY A 925 -20.93 5.77 36.20
C GLY A 925 -20.11 5.80 34.91
N ILE A 926 -20.41 6.76 34.05
CA ILE A 926 -19.87 6.90 32.69
C ILE A 926 -19.40 8.35 32.49
N ARG A 927 -18.34 8.52 31.69
CA ARG A 927 -17.83 9.83 31.31
C ARG A 927 -17.92 10.03 29.81
N ASP A 928 -18.71 11.01 29.38
CA ASP A 928 -18.95 11.29 27.96
C ASP A 928 -17.94 12.24 27.32
N ALA A 929 -17.24 13.06 28.12
CA ALA A 929 -16.33 14.11 27.65
C ALA A 929 -15.01 14.12 28.45
N GLY A 930 -13.92 14.53 27.79
CA GLY A 930 -12.61 14.66 28.44
C GLY A 930 -12.58 15.78 29.49
N LEU A 931 -13.26 16.89 29.22
CA LEU A 931 -13.52 17.99 30.17
C LEU A 931 -14.99 18.02 30.60
N VAL A 932 -15.23 18.51 31.81
CA VAL A 932 -16.57 18.82 32.31
C VAL A 932 -17.24 19.83 31.40
N ASN A 933 -18.48 19.56 30.99
CA ASN A 933 -19.25 20.37 30.04
C ASN A 933 -18.55 20.59 28.67
N GLY A 934 -17.51 19.81 28.38
CA GLY A 934 -16.80 19.86 27.11
C GLY A 934 -17.50 19.04 26.03
N SER A 935 -17.19 19.34 24.77
CA SER A 935 -17.68 18.58 23.61
C SER A 935 -16.57 17.80 22.91
N VAL A 936 -15.43 17.56 23.57
CA VAL A 936 -14.26 16.85 23.01
C VAL A 936 -13.92 15.63 23.84
N TYR A 937 -13.57 14.55 23.16
CA TYR A 937 -13.02 13.32 23.73
C TYR A 937 -11.76 12.92 22.96
N GLY A 938 -10.99 11.99 23.50
CA GLY A 938 -9.84 11.44 22.78
C GLY A 938 -9.22 10.24 23.49
N GLY A 939 -8.04 9.84 23.02
CA GLY A 939 -7.33 8.68 23.54
C GLY A 939 -7.96 7.36 23.08
N TYR A 940 -7.75 6.29 23.86
CA TYR A 940 -8.14 4.92 23.50
C TYR A 940 -9.14 4.26 24.46
N PHE A 941 -9.40 4.88 25.60
CA PHE A 941 -10.03 4.20 26.73
C PHE A 941 -11.29 4.91 27.23
N VAL A 942 -12.21 4.12 27.77
CA VAL A 942 -13.35 4.58 28.58
C VAL A 942 -13.18 4.03 29.98
N TRP A 943 -13.45 4.87 30.98
CA TRP A 943 -13.42 4.52 32.39
C TRP A 943 -14.84 4.42 32.92
N LEU A 944 -15.16 3.29 33.55
CA LEU A 944 -16.46 2.99 34.13
C LEU A 944 -16.33 2.90 35.64
N THR A 945 -17.32 3.43 36.36
CA THR A 945 -17.42 3.31 37.82
C THR A 945 -18.63 2.45 38.16
N LEU A 946 -18.38 1.30 38.75
CA LEU A 946 -19.40 0.37 39.22
C LEU A 946 -20.07 0.91 40.49
N GLU A 947 -21.30 0.45 40.73
CA GLU A 947 -22.05 0.75 41.95
C GLU A 947 -21.30 0.25 43.20
N GLU A 948 -21.50 0.94 44.31
CA GLU A 948 -20.86 0.63 45.58
C GLU A 948 -21.11 -0.83 46.00
N GLY A 949 -20.05 -1.54 46.40
CA GLY A 949 -20.11 -2.95 46.81
C GLY A 949 -19.88 -3.97 45.69
N ILE A 950 -19.74 -3.56 44.43
CA ILE A 950 -19.34 -4.44 43.32
C ILE A 950 -17.83 -4.33 43.09
N SER A 951 -17.10 -5.42 43.35
CA SER A 951 -15.66 -5.49 43.11
C SER A 951 -15.34 -5.64 41.61
N ALA A 952 -14.54 -4.74 41.08
CA ALA A 952 -14.06 -4.76 39.70
C ALA A 952 -13.11 -5.93 39.45
N LYS A 953 -12.32 -6.34 40.46
CA LYS A 953 -11.49 -7.55 40.39
C LYS A 953 -12.36 -8.78 40.15
N LEU A 954 -13.38 -8.97 40.97
CA LEU A 954 -14.35 -10.06 40.82
C LEU A 954 -15.04 -10.01 39.44
N VAL A 955 -15.49 -8.83 39.00
CA VAL A 955 -16.08 -8.67 37.67
C VAL A 955 -15.14 -9.14 36.57
N SER A 956 -13.85 -8.77 36.63
CA SER A 956 -12.88 -9.16 35.60
C SER A 956 -12.61 -10.68 35.57
N GLU A 957 -12.61 -11.34 36.74
CA GLU A 957 -12.47 -12.79 36.86
C GLU A 957 -13.70 -13.51 36.28
N VAL A 958 -14.91 -13.03 36.61
CA VAL A 958 -16.16 -13.62 36.13
C VAL A 958 -16.36 -13.40 34.63
N THR A 959 -16.03 -12.21 34.10
CA THR A 959 -16.12 -11.98 32.64
C THR A 959 -15.15 -12.87 31.87
N MET A 960 -13.95 -13.10 32.40
CA MET A 960 -12.98 -13.98 31.75
C MET A 960 -13.43 -15.44 31.78
N THR A 961 -13.87 -15.93 32.94
CA THR A 961 -14.23 -17.33 33.14
C THR A 961 -15.57 -17.71 32.50
N GLU A 962 -16.62 -16.90 32.66
CA GLU A 962 -17.96 -17.22 32.17
C GLU A 962 -18.21 -16.74 30.72
N GLU A 963 -17.60 -15.63 30.30
CA GLU A 963 -17.92 -14.98 29.02
C GLU A 963 -16.72 -14.90 28.04
N ASN A 964 -15.55 -15.40 28.42
CA ASN A 964 -14.29 -15.27 27.66
C ASN A 964 -14.00 -13.80 27.26
N LEU A 965 -14.30 -12.87 28.18
CA LEU A 965 -14.15 -11.43 27.99
C LEU A 965 -13.10 -10.89 28.97
N VAL A 966 -12.05 -10.27 28.42
CA VAL A 966 -10.99 -9.63 29.22
C VAL A 966 -11.26 -8.13 29.31
N VAL A 967 -11.37 -7.61 30.54
CA VAL A 967 -11.53 -6.18 30.85
C VAL A 967 -10.46 -5.73 31.85
N GLY A 968 -10.07 -4.46 31.81
CA GLY A 968 -9.12 -3.92 32.78
C GLY A 968 -9.81 -3.59 34.10
N ASN A 969 -9.46 -4.27 35.19
CA ASN A 969 -9.96 -3.90 36.52
C ASN A 969 -9.19 -2.68 37.07
N GLY A 970 -9.87 -1.86 37.86
CA GLY A 970 -9.33 -0.60 38.35
C GLY A 970 -8.15 -0.74 39.30
N THR A 971 -8.06 -1.87 40.02
CA THR A 971 -6.93 -2.14 40.95
C THR A 971 -5.58 -2.24 40.22
N MET A 972 -5.57 -2.60 38.93
CA MET A 972 -4.36 -2.56 38.11
C MET A 972 -3.74 -1.16 38.03
N PHE A 973 -4.55 -0.10 38.15
CA PHE A 973 -4.15 1.29 37.96
C PHE A 973 -3.92 2.03 39.30
N GLN A 974 -3.92 1.28 40.41
CA GLN A 974 -3.57 1.80 41.74
C GLN A 974 -2.06 1.98 41.88
N VAL A 975 -1.68 3.02 42.61
CA VAL A 975 -0.27 3.30 42.88
C VAL A 975 0.24 2.34 43.94
N PRO A 976 1.26 1.52 43.64
CA PRO A 976 1.70 0.48 44.58
C PRO A 976 2.29 1.06 45.86
N GLY A 977 1.93 0.47 47.00
CA GLY A 977 2.34 0.91 48.33
C GLY A 977 1.58 2.12 48.88
N ASP A 978 0.57 2.61 48.16
CA ASP A 978 -0.34 3.69 48.59
C ASP A 978 -1.78 3.44 48.09
N GLU A 979 -2.18 2.18 47.99
CA GLU A 979 -3.46 1.74 47.42
C GLU A 979 -4.66 2.25 48.26
N ALA A 980 -4.47 2.42 49.56
CA ALA A 980 -5.49 2.94 50.47
C ALA A 980 -5.82 4.42 50.24
N SER A 981 -4.92 5.18 49.60
CA SER A 981 -5.14 6.60 49.31
C SER A 981 -6.22 6.83 48.24
N VAL A 982 -6.38 5.90 47.29
CA VAL A 982 -7.36 6.01 46.20
C VAL A 982 -7.98 4.63 45.92
N TYR A 983 -9.25 4.47 46.27
CA TYR A 983 -10.00 3.24 46.05
C TYR A 983 -10.41 3.11 44.58
N LEU A 984 -9.96 2.04 43.90
CA LEU A 984 -10.25 1.78 42.48
C LEU A 984 -10.84 0.38 42.21
N ASP A 985 -11.14 -0.41 43.25
CA ASP A 985 -11.82 -1.71 43.07
C ASP A 985 -13.31 -1.57 42.72
N ASN A 986 -13.78 -0.36 42.42
CA ASN A 986 -15.08 -0.10 41.81
C ASN A 986 -14.96 0.34 40.35
N ALA A 987 -13.81 0.22 39.70
CA ALA A 987 -13.62 0.78 38.36
C ALA A 987 -13.23 -0.25 37.30
N VAL A 988 -13.69 -0.06 36.06
CA VAL A 988 -13.35 -0.90 34.92
C VAL A 988 -12.94 -0.03 33.74
N ARG A 989 -11.83 -0.37 33.09
CA ARG A 989 -11.34 0.29 31.88
C ARG A 989 -11.59 -0.58 30.66
N LEU A 990 -12.20 0.01 29.63
CA LEU A 990 -12.41 -0.61 28.32
C LEU A 990 -11.61 0.14 27.24
N THR A 991 -11.00 -0.59 26.30
CA THR A 991 -10.37 -0.02 25.10
C THR A 991 -11.34 -0.04 23.93
N PHE A 992 -11.46 1.06 23.19
CA PHE A 992 -12.17 1.08 21.90
C PHE A 992 -11.22 1.06 20.69
N ALA A 993 -9.92 1.09 20.93
CA ALA A 993 -8.92 1.27 19.87
C ALA A 993 -8.50 -0.02 19.18
N TYR A 994 -8.51 -1.16 19.90
CA TYR A 994 -7.86 -2.40 19.43
C TYR A 994 -8.80 -3.38 18.74
N VAL A 995 -9.90 -3.76 19.37
CA VAL A 995 -10.77 -4.85 18.88
C VAL A 995 -11.60 -4.44 17.64
N PRO A 996 -12.07 -5.39 16.83
CA PRO A 996 -13.06 -5.16 15.77
C PRO A 996 -14.35 -4.45 16.27
N GLU A 997 -15.11 -3.78 15.39
CA GLU A 997 -16.25 -2.94 15.81
C GLU A 997 -17.44 -3.73 16.40
N GLU A 998 -17.65 -4.98 15.96
CA GLU A 998 -18.60 -5.97 16.51
C GLU A 998 -18.31 -6.20 17.98
N ASP A 999 -17.03 -6.46 18.24
CA ASP A 999 -16.52 -6.95 19.51
C ASP A 999 -16.62 -5.85 20.57
N LEU A 1000 -16.67 -4.58 20.16
CA LEU A 1000 -16.96 -3.45 21.06
C LEU A 1000 -18.37 -3.55 21.65
N VAL A 1001 -19.38 -3.76 20.80
CA VAL A 1001 -20.78 -3.84 21.25
C VAL A 1001 -20.99 -5.13 22.04
N GLU A 1002 -20.53 -6.25 21.49
CA GLU A 1002 -20.68 -7.55 22.12
C GLU A 1002 -19.95 -7.62 23.48
N GLY A 1003 -18.75 -7.06 23.58
CA GLY A 1003 -18.02 -7.01 24.85
C GLY A 1003 -18.76 -6.23 25.94
N VAL A 1004 -19.39 -5.11 25.60
CA VAL A 1004 -20.23 -4.34 26.53
C VAL A 1004 -21.49 -5.11 26.93
N GLU A 1005 -22.11 -5.83 25.99
CA GLU A 1005 -23.27 -6.69 26.28
C GLU A 1005 -22.91 -7.84 27.23
N ARG A 1006 -21.78 -8.52 26.99
CA ARG A 1006 -21.26 -9.60 27.85
C ARG A 1006 -20.96 -9.06 29.26
N LEU A 1007 -20.35 -7.87 29.38
CA LEU A 1007 -20.14 -7.22 30.68
C LEU A 1007 -21.46 -6.92 31.41
N SER A 1008 -22.47 -6.43 30.70
CA SER A 1008 -23.81 -6.17 31.26
C SER A 1008 -24.45 -7.45 31.82
N LYS A 1009 -24.33 -8.58 31.10
CA LYS A 1009 -24.84 -9.89 31.56
C LYS A 1009 -24.19 -10.31 32.87
N VAL A 1010 -22.87 -10.20 32.97
CA VAL A 1010 -22.12 -10.53 34.20
C VAL A 1010 -22.56 -9.64 35.36
N LEU A 1011 -22.63 -8.33 35.15
CA LEU A 1011 -23.06 -7.39 36.20
C LEU A 1011 -24.48 -7.68 36.69
N ARG A 1012 -25.41 -8.05 35.80
CA ARG A 1012 -26.78 -8.47 36.19
C ARG A 1012 -26.77 -9.74 37.03
N ARG A 1013 -25.94 -10.73 36.69
CA ARG A 1013 -25.81 -11.98 37.46
C ARG A 1013 -25.22 -11.71 38.85
N ILE A 1014 -24.18 -10.88 38.94
CA ILE A 1014 -23.56 -10.49 40.22
C ILE A 1014 -24.58 -9.74 41.09
N LYS A 1015 -25.37 -8.81 40.52
CA LYS A 1015 -26.42 -8.11 41.27
C LYS A 1015 -27.57 -9.02 41.71
N ALA A 1016 -27.91 -10.04 40.93
CA ALA A 1016 -29.00 -10.96 41.25
C ALA A 1016 -28.63 -11.96 42.36
N ASP A 1017 -27.35 -12.35 42.45
CA ASP A 1017 -26.85 -13.28 43.48
C ASP A 1017 -25.47 -12.86 44.02
N PRO A 1018 -25.38 -11.78 44.82
CA PRO A 1018 -24.10 -11.24 45.28
C PRO A 1018 -23.30 -12.23 46.14
N GLU A 1019 -23.98 -13.06 46.94
CA GLU A 1019 -23.32 -13.96 47.89
C GLU A 1019 -22.64 -15.15 47.18
N LYS A 1020 -23.26 -15.69 46.11
CA LYS A 1020 -22.62 -16.70 45.25
C LYS A 1020 -21.31 -16.19 44.66
N TYR A 1021 -21.32 -14.99 44.08
CA TYR A 1021 -20.15 -14.44 43.39
C TYR A 1021 -19.07 -13.96 44.36
N LYS A 1022 -19.42 -13.51 45.57
CA LYS A 1022 -18.43 -13.27 46.65
C LYS A 1022 -17.72 -14.54 47.08
N ALA A 1023 -18.41 -15.69 47.15
CA ALA A 1023 -17.79 -16.96 47.51
C ALA A 1023 -16.77 -17.45 46.45
N LEU A 1024 -16.98 -17.11 45.18
CA LEU A 1024 -16.07 -17.41 44.07
C LEU A 1024 -14.76 -16.61 44.13
N ALA A 1025 -14.78 -15.40 44.70
CA ALA A 1025 -13.60 -14.52 44.82
C ALA A 1025 -12.50 -15.08 45.75
N GLY A 1026 -12.82 -16.05 46.62
CA GLY A 1026 -11.89 -16.59 47.62
C GLY A 1026 -10.99 -17.74 47.14
N THR A 1027 -11.12 -18.19 45.89
CA THR A 1027 -10.43 -19.39 45.36
C THR A 1027 -9.35 -19.10 44.33
N THR A 1028 -9.18 -17.86 43.89
CA THR A 1028 -8.29 -17.46 42.79
C THR A 1028 -6.99 -16.84 43.34
N THR A 1029 -5.83 -17.40 42.98
CA THR A 1029 -4.50 -16.87 43.37
C THR A 1029 -4.12 -15.64 42.54
N ASP A 1030 -3.52 -14.63 43.18
CA ASP A 1030 -3.05 -13.36 42.59
C ASP A 1030 -1.99 -13.48 41.46
N SER A 1031 -1.63 -14.69 41.04
CA SER A 1031 -0.52 -14.95 40.11
C SER A 1031 -0.84 -14.70 38.62
N ASP A 1032 -2.11 -14.52 38.27
CA ASP A 1032 -2.53 -14.40 36.86
C ASP A 1032 -2.82 -12.95 36.50
N ILE A 1033 -1.80 -12.09 36.65
CA ILE A 1033 -1.80 -10.81 35.93
C ILE A 1033 -1.72 -11.16 34.45
N ILE A 1034 -2.88 -11.19 33.78
CA ILE A 1034 -2.98 -11.33 32.32
C ILE A 1034 -2.04 -10.29 31.72
N ASP A 1035 -0.91 -10.74 31.17
CA ASP A 1035 0.09 -9.88 30.56
C ASP A 1035 -0.57 -9.16 29.39
N ALA A 1036 -0.88 -7.87 29.58
CA ALA A 1036 -1.58 -7.08 28.59
C ALA A 1036 -0.81 -6.95 27.26
N ASN A 1037 0.46 -7.39 27.22
CA ASN A 1037 1.34 -7.37 26.06
C ASN A 1037 1.60 -8.77 25.45
N LYS A 1038 1.05 -9.86 25.99
CA LYS A 1038 1.16 -11.20 25.39
C LYS A 1038 -0.16 -11.69 24.78
#